data_AF-A0A3C0ARB1-F1
#
_entry.id   AF-A0A3C0ARB1-F1
#
_cell.length_a   1.000
_cell.length_b   1.000
_cell.length_c   1.000
_cell.angle_alpha   90.00
_cell.angle_beta   90.00
_cell.angle_gamma   90.00
#
_symmetry.space_group_name_H-M   'P 1'
#
loop_
_entity.id
_entity.type
_entity.pdbx_description
1 polymer ?
#
loop_
_entity_poly.entity_id
_entity_poly.type
_entity_poly.pdbx_seq_one_letter_code
_entity_poly.pdbx_strand_id
1 'polypeptide(L)'
;MTHNDYTLKNHPEWFALYGDQRDTQSGKRLNQLCYSNEELFQETVRYVRAQFDHFKMDEVSVMPPDGYTAICQCELCKGKDTPERGYRGAFSDYVWEFVNRVAKEVRKTHPEKRISNCAYGTYTQPPLKIDKLEPNLQVIIVGGRRPTSESRDEITQLRRDWAKKTDRPVIIFENYPFTGRGFYLPAYIPQVLGESINATKGSSQGEDIWLTMDFGENAIGYNHFLIYFTARMYWGGKDQDAAELFNEYCQLFYGPAAPAMREFFSYCENHWREMEKDGGKAEQALALFDTAKAKVDESSVYGQRIRLIDLYLNGLRNKSRQLAQKRGPVPILRLVGDPRGEIRIDGKLDDNLWKKIPTASTGQLRELQTGRQPVYGTSIKSCWVGRDLYFAIRCEEASGEKPISTTAKNGDQAIWYGDAVEILLNTESHSYYQLAVNPAGALIDLDRGADRNNWFRWDSQAEVATQIGDGYWTAEIRIPVVQDENDPLHQVIGHRPTQSLPWYINVCRQRIRENGSEYSAFAPTGTASFHEPMKFAHFYRGLSHQFPADESVTDFLIAEKAANQLLRKRKYQAAEVAYIALSEDKNITQIQKSTALEKAAECARASKDYERASQLAELIPEKSIAKTVQMENLLSQRNYQAVIDQYGTEDLAQWPFWQTGAGAYARARAYYGLKNGMKAEADLNQALKLTADSRLKASILVMLGNNREMNLQNDKTALDAYQQNLLAAGRIGSADQFR
;
A
#
# COMPACT_ATOMS: atom_id res chain seq x y z
N MET A 1 -21.38 -25.71 -8.61
CA MET A 1 -21.03 -26.99 -9.28
C MET A 1 -19.58 -27.39 -9.01
N THR A 2 -18.57 -26.63 -9.45
CA THR A 2 -17.18 -27.12 -9.55
C THR A 2 -16.24 -26.80 -8.38
N HIS A 3 -16.58 -25.83 -7.52
CA HIS A 3 -15.74 -25.37 -6.38
C HIS A 3 -15.82 -26.22 -5.12
N ASN A 4 -15.80 -27.55 -5.25
CA ASN A 4 -15.76 -28.47 -4.11
C ASN A 4 -14.55 -29.40 -4.21
N ASP A 5 -14.04 -29.87 -3.07
CA ASP A 5 -12.79 -30.66 -3.01
C ASP A 5 -12.88 -31.95 -3.84
N TYR A 6 -14.06 -32.57 -3.91
CA TYR A 6 -14.26 -33.77 -4.72
C TYR A 6 -14.04 -33.47 -6.21
N THR A 7 -14.66 -32.43 -6.76
CA THR A 7 -14.50 -32.07 -8.18
C THR A 7 -13.08 -31.60 -8.49
N LEU A 8 -12.47 -30.80 -7.62
CA LEU A 8 -11.08 -30.32 -7.81
C LEU A 8 -10.08 -31.49 -7.88
N LYS A 9 -10.32 -32.55 -7.08
CA LYS A 9 -9.46 -33.73 -7.02
C LYS A 9 -9.72 -34.72 -8.16
N ASN A 10 -10.98 -34.99 -8.48
CA ASN A 10 -11.36 -36.08 -9.38
C ASN A 10 -11.57 -35.65 -10.84
N HIS A 11 -11.75 -34.36 -11.10
CA HIS A 11 -11.96 -33.83 -12.45
C HIS A 11 -11.03 -32.63 -12.76
N PRO A 12 -9.70 -32.75 -12.56
CA PRO A 12 -8.77 -31.64 -12.77
C PRO A 12 -8.75 -31.12 -14.22
N GLU A 13 -9.10 -31.96 -15.20
CA GLU A 13 -9.19 -31.61 -16.63
C GLU A 13 -10.36 -30.69 -16.97
N TRP A 14 -11.34 -30.53 -16.09
CA TRP A 14 -12.42 -29.54 -16.24
C TRP A 14 -11.91 -28.11 -16.02
N PHE A 15 -10.76 -27.95 -15.37
CA PHE A 15 -10.17 -26.65 -15.03
C PHE A 15 -9.15 -26.20 -16.08
N ALA A 16 -8.98 -24.89 -16.17
CA ALA A 16 -8.03 -24.27 -17.10
C ALA A 16 -6.59 -24.71 -16.80
N LEU A 17 -5.81 -24.91 -17.85
CA LEU A 17 -4.37 -25.15 -17.79
C LEU A 17 -3.64 -23.81 -17.91
N TYR A 18 -2.80 -23.48 -16.94
CA TYR A 18 -1.93 -22.29 -16.96
C TYR A 18 -0.52 -22.68 -16.52
N GLY A 19 0.49 -22.44 -17.36
CA GLY A 19 1.88 -22.77 -17.08
C GLY A 19 2.07 -24.25 -16.70
N ASP A 20 1.46 -25.13 -17.50
CA ASP A 20 1.45 -26.59 -17.28
C ASP A 20 0.77 -27.07 -15.99
N GLN A 21 0.03 -26.21 -15.29
CA GLN A 21 -0.71 -26.56 -14.07
C GLN A 21 -2.22 -26.30 -14.21
N ARG A 22 -3.04 -27.22 -13.70
CA ARG A 22 -4.51 -27.05 -13.67
C ARG A 22 -4.92 -26.14 -12.52
N ASP A 23 -5.84 -25.22 -12.78
CA ASP A 23 -6.35 -24.28 -11.78
C ASP A 23 -7.31 -24.98 -10.80
N THR A 24 -6.76 -25.80 -9.92
CA THR A 24 -7.48 -26.74 -9.02
C THR A 24 -7.19 -26.47 -7.54
N GLN A 25 -6.84 -25.23 -7.21
CA GLN A 25 -6.40 -24.89 -5.86
C GLN A 25 -7.57 -24.92 -4.87
N SER A 26 -7.51 -25.82 -3.88
CA SER A 26 -8.47 -25.84 -2.78
C SER A 26 -8.34 -24.57 -1.93
N GLY A 27 -9.46 -24.04 -1.46
CA GLY A 27 -9.54 -22.77 -0.72
C GLY A 27 -9.36 -21.51 -1.57
N LYS A 28 -8.95 -21.61 -2.84
CA LYS A 28 -8.95 -20.48 -3.78
C LYS A 28 -10.40 -20.09 -4.10
N ARG A 29 -10.70 -18.79 -4.03
CA ARG A 29 -12.07 -18.27 -4.25
C ARG A 29 -12.63 -18.65 -5.61
N LEU A 30 -11.81 -18.64 -6.67
CA LEU A 30 -12.20 -18.84 -8.06
C LEU A 30 -11.14 -19.67 -8.79
N ASN A 31 -11.58 -20.72 -9.48
CA ASN A 31 -10.79 -21.69 -10.22
C ASN A 31 -11.41 -21.66 -11.62
N GLN A 32 -10.63 -21.28 -12.63
CA GLN A 32 -11.15 -21.06 -13.99
C GLN A 32 -11.34 -22.39 -14.73
N LEU A 33 -12.30 -22.42 -15.65
CA LEU A 33 -12.75 -23.65 -16.32
C LEU A 33 -12.24 -23.76 -17.76
N CYS A 34 -12.17 -24.99 -18.26
CA CYS A 34 -11.84 -25.31 -19.64
C CYS A 34 -13.13 -25.57 -20.44
N TYR A 35 -13.70 -24.53 -21.06
CA TYR A 35 -14.91 -24.65 -21.90
C TYR A 35 -14.74 -25.48 -23.18
N SER A 36 -13.53 -25.92 -23.53
CA SER A 36 -13.33 -26.95 -24.57
C SER A 36 -13.46 -28.39 -24.06
N ASN A 37 -13.59 -28.60 -22.74
CA ASN A 37 -13.71 -29.94 -22.16
C ASN A 37 -15.14 -30.49 -22.35
N GLU A 38 -15.25 -31.64 -23.01
CA GLU A 38 -16.53 -32.27 -23.33
C GLU A 38 -17.24 -32.84 -22.09
N GLU A 39 -16.50 -33.38 -21.12
CA GLU A 39 -17.09 -33.91 -19.90
C GLU A 39 -17.69 -32.79 -19.05
N LEU A 40 -17.00 -31.65 -18.94
CA LEU A 40 -17.52 -30.44 -18.31
C LEU A 40 -18.80 -29.96 -19.00
N PHE A 41 -18.85 -29.98 -20.33
CA PHE A 41 -20.05 -29.62 -21.09
C PHE A 41 -21.23 -30.54 -20.69
N GLN A 42 -21.03 -31.86 -20.70
CA GLN A 42 -22.07 -32.82 -20.33
C GLN A 42 -22.51 -32.66 -18.87
N GLU A 43 -21.57 -32.43 -17.95
CA GLU A 43 -21.88 -32.18 -16.54
C GLU A 43 -22.65 -30.87 -16.36
N THR A 44 -22.30 -29.82 -17.09
CA THR A 44 -23.03 -28.55 -17.06
C THR A 44 -24.49 -28.74 -17.51
N VAL A 45 -24.72 -29.52 -18.57
CA VAL A 45 -26.08 -29.86 -19.02
C VAL A 45 -26.83 -30.65 -17.93
N ARG A 46 -26.20 -31.64 -17.30
CA ARG A 46 -26.80 -32.41 -16.19
C ARG A 46 -27.15 -31.51 -15.01
N TYR A 47 -26.23 -30.64 -14.61
CA TYR A 47 -26.44 -29.67 -13.54
C TYR A 47 -27.63 -28.76 -13.82
N VAL A 48 -27.70 -28.17 -15.02
CA VAL A 48 -28.80 -27.28 -15.42
C VAL A 48 -30.14 -28.02 -15.38
N ARG A 49 -30.21 -29.24 -15.93
CA ARG A 49 -31.43 -30.07 -15.86
C ARG A 49 -31.82 -30.37 -14.42
N ALA A 50 -30.86 -30.71 -13.55
CA ALA A 50 -31.11 -30.93 -12.13
C ALA A 50 -31.66 -29.67 -11.41
N GLN A 51 -31.19 -28.48 -11.77
CA GLN A 51 -31.74 -27.23 -11.24
C GLN A 51 -33.22 -27.04 -11.63
N PHE A 52 -33.60 -27.39 -12.86
CA PHE A 52 -35.00 -27.33 -13.30
C PHE A 52 -35.85 -28.44 -12.71
N ASP A 53 -35.36 -29.67 -12.67
CA ASP A 53 -36.10 -30.84 -12.25
C ASP A 53 -36.31 -30.88 -10.74
N HIS A 54 -35.28 -30.52 -9.96
CA HIS A 54 -35.32 -30.61 -8.51
C HIS A 54 -35.75 -29.28 -7.87
N PHE A 55 -35.08 -28.18 -8.21
CA PHE A 55 -35.31 -26.88 -7.60
C PHE A 55 -36.40 -26.05 -8.30
N LYS A 56 -36.95 -26.56 -9.42
CA LYS A 56 -38.04 -25.93 -10.18
C LYS A 56 -37.73 -24.51 -10.64
N MET A 57 -36.45 -24.18 -10.83
CA MET A 57 -36.04 -22.88 -11.35
C MET A 57 -36.59 -22.66 -12.77
N ASP A 58 -36.84 -21.40 -13.14
CA ASP A 58 -37.24 -21.03 -14.50
C ASP A 58 -36.05 -20.65 -15.39
N GLU A 59 -34.94 -20.30 -14.76
CA GLU A 59 -33.73 -19.84 -15.42
C GLU A 59 -32.50 -20.25 -14.61
N VAL A 60 -31.44 -20.72 -15.28
CA VAL A 60 -30.17 -21.10 -14.65
C VAL A 60 -29.02 -20.42 -15.36
N SER A 61 -28.14 -19.75 -14.60
CA SER A 61 -26.94 -19.13 -15.14
C SER A 61 -25.86 -20.18 -15.45
N VAL A 62 -25.23 -20.05 -16.61
CA VAL A 62 -24.08 -20.84 -17.06
C VAL A 62 -22.85 -19.93 -17.25
N MET A 63 -22.79 -18.84 -16.48
CA MET A 63 -21.71 -17.87 -16.60
C MET A 63 -20.35 -18.43 -16.15
N PRO A 64 -19.25 -17.95 -16.75
CA PRO A 64 -17.93 -18.22 -16.21
C PRO A 64 -17.71 -17.73 -14.78
N PRO A 65 -16.82 -18.39 -14.01
CA PRO A 65 -16.35 -17.84 -12.74
C PRO A 65 -15.83 -16.41 -12.94
N ASP A 66 -16.06 -15.56 -11.94
CA ASP A 66 -15.65 -14.16 -11.97
C ASP A 66 -14.11 -14.03 -12.21
N GLY A 67 -13.67 -12.90 -12.76
CA GLY A 67 -12.25 -12.66 -13.04
C GLY A 67 -11.64 -13.54 -14.15
N TYR A 68 -12.43 -13.99 -15.12
CA TYR A 68 -11.94 -14.79 -16.25
C TYR A 68 -11.14 -13.95 -17.26
N THR A 69 -9.82 -13.86 -17.06
CA THR A 69 -8.93 -12.97 -17.85
C THR A 69 -7.97 -13.69 -18.79
N ALA A 70 -7.85 -15.02 -18.70
CA ALA A 70 -6.94 -15.81 -19.53
C ALA A 70 -7.61 -17.09 -20.03
N ILE A 71 -7.48 -17.38 -21.33
CA ILE A 71 -7.97 -18.64 -21.90
C ILE A 71 -7.09 -19.81 -21.43
N CYS A 72 -7.71 -20.97 -21.22
CA CYS A 72 -7.01 -22.22 -20.93
C CYS A 72 -5.93 -22.51 -22.00
N GLN A 73 -4.73 -22.88 -21.59
CA GLN A 73 -3.57 -23.11 -22.48
C GLN A 73 -3.48 -24.54 -23.02
N CYS A 74 -4.49 -25.38 -22.81
CA CYS A 74 -4.47 -26.74 -23.36
C CYS A 74 -4.69 -26.75 -24.88
N GLU A 75 -4.28 -27.82 -25.56
CA GLU A 75 -4.33 -27.91 -27.03
C GLU A 75 -5.75 -27.72 -27.59
N LEU A 76 -6.80 -28.13 -26.87
CA LEU A 76 -8.19 -27.96 -27.29
C LEU A 76 -8.65 -26.49 -27.36
N CYS A 77 -7.96 -25.60 -26.64
CA CYS A 77 -8.31 -24.18 -26.52
C CYS A 77 -7.45 -23.28 -27.40
N LYS A 78 -6.38 -23.82 -27.99
CA LYS A 78 -5.41 -23.09 -28.79
C LYS A 78 -6.08 -22.42 -29.98
N GLY A 79 -5.93 -21.09 -30.08
CA GLY A 79 -6.49 -20.27 -31.16
C GLY A 79 -8.01 -20.10 -31.12
N LYS A 80 -8.67 -20.40 -30.00
CA LYS A 80 -10.11 -20.13 -29.83
C LYS A 80 -10.41 -18.75 -29.26
N ASP A 81 -9.40 -18.06 -28.75
CA ASP A 81 -9.47 -16.64 -28.44
C ASP A 81 -9.30 -15.77 -29.70
N THR A 82 -9.76 -14.53 -29.60
CA THR A 82 -9.71 -13.52 -30.66
C THR A 82 -9.11 -12.23 -30.10
N PRO A 83 -7.82 -12.24 -29.71
CA PRO A 83 -7.18 -11.11 -29.01
C PRO A 83 -7.24 -9.79 -29.79
N GLU A 84 -7.30 -9.84 -31.12
CA GLU A 84 -7.45 -8.70 -32.02
C GLU A 84 -8.74 -7.89 -31.79
N ARG A 85 -9.75 -8.50 -31.14
CA ARG A 85 -11.02 -7.82 -30.78
C ARG A 85 -10.91 -7.00 -29.48
N GLY A 86 -9.72 -6.92 -28.90
CA GLY A 86 -9.45 -6.27 -27.63
C GLY A 86 -10.03 -7.01 -26.43
N TYR A 87 -9.77 -6.49 -25.23
CA TYR A 87 -10.12 -7.17 -23.97
C TYR A 87 -11.58 -7.63 -23.94
N ARG A 88 -12.54 -6.75 -24.24
CA ARG A 88 -14.00 -7.04 -24.15
C ARG A 88 -14.51 -8.04 -25.18
N GLY A 89 -13.75 -8.30 -26.24
CA GLY A 89 -14.10 -9.23 -27.32
C GLY A 89 -13.35 -10.56 -27.27
N ALA A 90 -12.19 -10.60 -26.59
CA ALA A 90 -11.18 -11.64 -26.72
C ALA A 90 -11.70 -13.08 -26.55
N PHE A 91 -12.67 -13.32 -25.67
CA PHE A 91 -13.22 -14.66 -25.42
C PHE A 91 -14.70 -14.78 -25.79
N SER A 92 -15.24 -13.84 -26.57
CA SER A 92 -16.68 -13.80 -26.87
C SER A 92 -17.12 -15.05 -27.62
N ASP A 93 -16.45 -15.41 -28.71
CA ASP A 93 -16.77 -16.64 -29.45
C ASP A 93 -16.61 -17.87 -28.57
N TYR A 94 -15.50 -17.97 -27.84
CA TYR A 94 -15.20 -19.11 -26.97
C TYR A 94 -16.26 -19.36 -25.88
N VAL A 95 -16.67 -18.32 -25.14
CA VAL A 95 -17.64 -18.44 -24.04
C VAL A 95 -19.04 -18.62 -24.58
N TRP A 96 -19.45 -17.80 -25.56
CA TRP A 96 -20.81 -17.84 -26.07
C TRP A 96 -21.10 -19.10 -26.88
N GLU A 97 -20.10 -19.69 -27.57
CA GLU A 97 -20.26 -21.00 -28.22
C GLU A 97 -20.59 -22.09 -27.19
N PHE A 98 -19.88 -22.14 -26.06
CA PHE A 98 -20.15 -23.10 -25.00
C PHE A 98 -21.55 -22.93 -24.42
N VAL A 99 -21.92 -21.71 -24.03
CA VAL A 99 -23.23 -21.41 -23.43
C VAL A 99 -24.36 -21.70 -24.43
N ASN A 100 -24.20 -21.29 -25.69
CA ASN A 100 -25.19 -21.54 -26.74
C ASN A 100 -25.37 -23.05 -26.99
N ARG A 101 -24.29 -23.82 -26.94
CA ARG A 101 -24.33 -25.29 -27.05
C ARG A 101 -25.08 -25.92 -25.86
N VAL A 102 -24.89 -25.42 -24.64
CA VAL A 102 -25.62 -25.89 -23.46
C VAL A 102 -27.11 -25.56 -23.60
N ALA A 103 -27.44 -24.35 -24.03
CA ALA A 103 -28.83 -23.91 -24.28
C ALA A 103 -29.53 -24.82 -25.29
N LYS A 104 -28.87 -25.12 -26.41
CA LYS A 104 -29.35 -26.03 -27.46
C LYS A 104 -29.65 -27.42 -26.93
N GLU A 105 -28.76 -27.97 -26.11
CA GLU A 105 -28.88 -29.33 -25.60
C GLU A 105 -29.95 -29.45 -24.51
N VAL A 106 -30.02 -28.48 -23.61
CA VAL A 106 -31.03 -28.44 -22.53
C VAL A 106 -32.44 -28.29 -23.10
N ARG A 107 -32.61 -27.44 -24.13
CA ARG A 107 -33.90 -27.17 -24.78
C ARG A 107 -34.58 -28.42 -25.34
N LYS A 108 -33.82 -29.44 -25.74
CA LYS A 108 -34.37 -30.74 -26.20
C LYS A 108 -35.27 -31.41 -25.17
N THR A 109 -35.01 -31.16 -23.88
CA THR A 109 -35.71 -31.75 -22.74
C THR A 109 -36.57 -30.73 -21.98
N HIS A 110 -36.17 -29.45 -22.01
CA HIS A 110 -36.78 -28.38 -21.23
C HIS A 110 -37.03 -27.15 -22.14
N PRO A 111 -37.95 -27.24 -23.12
CA PRO A 111 -38.13 -26.20 -24.13
C PRO A 111 -38.59 -24.85 -23.55
N GLU A 112 -39.31 -24.88 -22.42
CA GLU A 112 -39.85 -23.69 -21.74
C GLU A 112 -38.88 -23.06 -20.72
N LYS A 113 -37.75 -23.71 -20.43
CA LYS A 113 -36.79 -23.25 -19.42
C LYS A 113 -35.65 -22.47 -20.05
N ARG A 114 -35.12 -21.50 -19.31
CA ARG A 114 -34.13 -20.54 -19.81
C ARG A 114 -32.73 -20.80 -19.26
N ILE A 115 -31.73 -20.49 -20.07
CA ILE A 115 -30.34 -20.38 -19.62
C ILE A 115 -29.96 -18.92 -19.69
N SER A 116 -29.22 -18.40 -18.71
CA SER A 116 -28.62 -17.08 -18.80
C SER A 116 -27.11 -17.08 -18.79
N ASN A 117 -26.57 -16.04 -19.42
CA ASN A 117 -25.17 -15.69 -19.31
C ASN A 117 -25.00 -14.18 -19.36
N CYS A 118 -24.04 -13.67 -18.60
CA CYS A 118 -23.67 -12.27 -18.63
C CYS A 118 -22.74 -11.99 -19.81
N ALA A 119 -22.97 -10.90 -20.53
CA ALA A 119 -21.97 -10.27 -21.37
C ALA A 119 -21.06 -9.43 -20.47
N TYR A 120 -19.95 -10.00 -20.03
CA TYR A 120 -19.10 -9.43 -18.99
C TYR A 120 -17.60 -9.68 -19.23
N GLY A 121 -16.76 -8.76 -18.76
CA GLY A 121 -15.32 -8.87 -18.84
C GLY A 121 -14.83 -9.12 -20.27
N THR A 122 -14.15 -10.24 -20.46
CA THR A 122 -13.49 -10.63 -21.71
C THR A 122 -14.41 -11.15 -22.83
N TYR A 123 -15.68 -11.40 -22.51
CA TYR A 123 -16.71 -11.94 -23.41
C TYR A 123 -17.95 -11.03 -23.46
N THR A 124 -17.72 -9.73 -23.37
CA THR A 124 -18.78 -8.71 -23.37
C THR A 124 -19.34 -8.43 -24.76
N GLN A 125 -18.51 -8.47 -25.80
CA GLN A 125 -18.98 -8.26 -27.16
C GLN A 125 -19.79 -9.47 -27.65
N PRO A 126 -20.73 -9.29 -28.59
CA PRO A 126 -21.40 -10.42 -29.21
C PRO A 126 -20.41 -11.35 -29.95
N PRO A 127 -20.67 -12.67 -29.99
CA PRO A 127 -19.87 -13.61 -30.78
C PRO A 127 -20.02 -13.32 -32.29
N LEU A 128 -18.94 -13.50 -33.04
CA LEU A 128 -18.93 -13.39 -34.50
C LEU A 128 -19.34 -14.70 -35.17
N LYS A 129 -18.98 -15.84 -34.60
CA LYS A 129 -19.21 -17.18 -35.18
C LYS A 129 -20.63 -17.71 -34.98
N ILE A 130 -21.46 -17.00 -34.21
CA ILE A 130 -22.85 -17.36 -33.96
C ILE A 130 -23.75 -16.29 -34.57
N ASP A 131 -24.47 -16.61 -35.64
CA ASP A 131 -25.38 -15.66 -36.30
C ASP A 131 -26.57 -15.30 -35.41
N LYS A 132 -27.20 -16.31 -34.80
CA LYS A 132 -28.32 -16.17 -33.87
C LYS A 132 -28.17 -17.15 -32.70
N LEU A 133 -28.39 -16.68 -31.48
CA LEU A 133 -28.40 -17.49 -30.26
C LEU A 133 -29.65 -18.38 -30.20
N GLU A 134 -29.55 -19.49 -29.47
CA GLU A 134 -30.70 -20.33 -29.15
C GLU A 134 -31.79 -19.52 -28.42
N PRO A 135 -33.08 -19.72 -28.72
CA PRO A 135 -34.16 -18.85 -28.26
C PRO A 135 -34.43 -18.96 -26.75
N ASN A 136 -33.89 -19.98 -26.07
CA ASN A 136 -33.95 -20.11 -24.62
C ASN A 136 -32.72 -19.52 -23.89
N LEU A 137 -31.82 -18.82 -24.61
CA LEU A 137 -30.67 -18.15 -24.03
C LEU A 137 -30.95 -16.66 -23.77
N GLN A 138 -30.93 -16.27 -22.50
CA GLN A 138 -31.08 -14.91 -22.01
C GLN A 138 -29.72 -14.22 -21.88
N VAL A 139 -29.57 -13.07 -22.54
CA VAL A 139 -28.36 -12.24 -22.47
C VAL A 139 -28.55 -11.18 -21.40
N ILE A 140 -27.57 -11.06 -20.49
CA ILE A 140 -27.52 -10.03 -19.45
C ILE A 140 -26.29 -9.14 -19.70
N ILE A 141 -26.47 -7.87 -20.08
CA ILE A 141 -25.35 -6.97 -20.35
C ILE A 141 -24.89 -6.30 -19.05
N VAL A 142 -23.69 -6.65 -18.58
CA VAL A 142 -23.09 -6.02 -17.40
C VAL A 142 -22.48 -4.68 -17.78
N GLY A 143 -22.88 -3.62 -17.08
CA GLY A 143 -22.51 -2.25 -17.43
C GLY A 143 -23.22 -1.76 -18.70
N GLY A 144 -24.42 -2.28 -18.99
CA GLY A 144 -25.22 -1.99 -20.16
C GLY A 144 -25.64 -0.52 -20.35
N ARG A 145 -25.40 0.34 -19.35
CA ARG A 145 -25.65 1.78 -19.35
C ARG A 145 -24.40 2.63 -19.14
N ARG A 146 -23.21 2.02 -18.99
CA ARG A 146 -21.94 2.71 -18.72
C ARG A 146 -21.09 2.94 -19.97
N PRO A 147 -20.26 4.01 -20.00
CA PRO A 147 -20.00 5.00 -18.94
C PRO A 147 -21.16 5.99 -18.71
N THR A 148 -21.20 6.63 -17.54
CA THR A 148 -22.12 7.73 -17.19
C THR A 148 -21.61 9.08 -17.70
N SER A 149 -20.86 9.09 -18.79
CA SER A 149 -20.44 10.31 -19.51
C SER A 149 -21.51 10.71 -20.54
N GLU A 150 -21.35 11.88 -21.16
CA GLU A 150 -22.20 12.33 -22.26
C GLU A 150 -22.05 11.42 -23.50
N SER A 151 -20.83 11.00 -23.83
CA SER A 151 -20.62 10.04 -24.92
C SER A 151 -21.05 8.63 -24.49
N ARG A 152 -22.11 8.11 -25.13
CA ARG A 152 -22.71 6.79 -24.88
C ARG A 152 -22.88 5.95 -26.16
N ASP A 153 -22.15 6.30 -27.23
CA ASP A 153 -22.31 5.65 -28.53
C ASP A 153 -21.86 4.20 -28.50
N GLU A 154 -20.72 3.91 -27.89
CA GLU A 154 -20.21 2.53 -27.77
C GLU A 154 -21.18 1.61 -27.06
N ILE A 155 -21.79 2.06 -25.96
CA ILE A 155 -22.72 1.24 -25.20
C ILE A 155 -24.07 1.09 -25.92
N THR A 156 -24.50 2.13 -26.63
CA THR A 156 -25.69 2.07 -27.50
C THR A 156 -25.47 1.09 -28.64
N GLN A 157 -24.30 1.11 -29.26
CA GLN A 157 -23.92 0.17 -30.31
C GLN A 157 -23.84 -1.25 -29.78
N LEU A 158 -23.24 -1.46 -28.59
CA LEU A 158 -23.20 -2.76 -27.92
C LEU A 158 -24.60 -3.36 -27.72
N ARG A 159 -25.56 -2.56 -27.21
CA ARG A 159 -26.96 -3.01 -27.05
C ARG A 159 -27.60 -3.37 -28.39
N ARG A 160 -27.39 -2.55 -29.43
CA ARG A 160 -27.90 -2.82 -30.78
C ARG A 160 -27.32 -4.09 -31.37
N ASP A 161 -26.03 -4.34 -31.17
CA ASP A 161 -25.38 -5.54 -31.70
C ASP A 161 -25.82 -6.80 -30.97
N TRP A 162 -26.07 -6.73 -29.66
CA TRP A 162 -26.71 -7.82 -28.92
C TRP A 162 -28.14 -8.09 -29.39
N ALA A 163 -28.93 -7.04 -29.65
CA ALA A 163 -30.29 -7.19 -30.18
C ALA A 163 -30.35 -7.90 -31.54
N LYS A 164 -29.27 -7.85 -32.35
CA LYS A 164 -29.19 -8.64 -33.60
C LYS A 164 -29.03 -10.14 -33.34
N LYS A 165 -28.35 -10.52 -32.24
CA LYS A 165 -28.00 -11.91 -31.93
C LYS A 165 -29.07 -12.70 -31.18
N THR A 166 -30.07 -12.04 -30.60
CA THR A 166 -31.16 -12.71 -29.86
C THR A 166 -32.52 -12.11 -30.22
N ASP A 167 -33.59 -12.90 -30.13
CA ASP A 167 -34.98 -12.41 -30.27
C ASP A 167 -35.57 -12.00 -28.91
N ARG A 168 -34.89 -12.33 -27.81
CA ARG A 168 -35.30 -11.95 -26.46
C ARG A 168 -34.80 -10.53 -26.15
N PRO A 169 -35.60 -9.69 -25.47
CA PRO A 169 -35.08 -8.48 -24.87
C PRO A 169 -33.90 -8.80 -23.96
N VAL A 170 -32.84 -8.00 -24.05
CA VAL A 170 -31.68 -8.16 -23.16
C VAL A 170 -32.07 -7.77 -21.74
N ILE A 171 -31.28 -8.18 -20.74
CA ILE A 171 -31.38 -7.66 -19.38
C ILE A 171 -30.16 -6.77 -19.14
N ILE A 172 -30.32 -5.70 -18.38
CA ILE A 172 -29.20 -4.85 -17.96
C ILE A 172 -28.78 -5.25 -16.54
N PHE A 173 -27.48 -5.29 -16.27
CA PHE A 173 -26.94 -5.49 -14.93
C PHE A 173 -25.96 -4.36 -14.59
N GLU A 174 -26.24 -3.58 -13.55
CA GLU A 174 -25.43 -2.41 -13.20
C GLU A 174 -24.78 -2.51 -11.81
N ASN A 175 -23.48 -2.24 -11.77
CA ASN A 175 -22.69 -2.27 -10.54
C ASN A 175 -22.53 -0.87 -9.95
N TYR A 176 -23.51 -0.37 -9.19
CA TYR A 176 -23.38 0.94 -8.56
C TYR A 176 -22.16 1.06 -7.65
N PRO A 177 -21.67 2.30 -7.41
CA PRO A 177 -20.53 2.50 -6.55
C PRO A 177 -20.73 1.84 -5.17
N PHE A 178 -19.77 1.01 -4.77
CA PHE A 178 -19.90 0.21 -3.56
C PHE A 178 -19.40 1.00 -2.34
N THR A 179 -20.32 1.59 -1.58
CA THR A 179 -20.02 2.30 -0.32
C THR A 179 -19.29 1.40 0.70
N GLY A 180 -19.67 0.12 0.81
CA GLY A 180 -18.99 -0.87 1.66
C GLY A 180 -17.60 -1.28 1.16
N ARG A 181 -17.18 -0.78 -0.01
CA ARG A 181 -15.80 -0.89 -0.52
C ARG A 181 -15.06 0.45 -0.47
N GLY A 182 -15.58 1.43 0.28
CA GLY A 182 -14.97 2.73 0.53
C GLY A 182 -15.28 3.79 -0.51
N PHE A 183 -16.35 3.64 -1.31
CA PHE A 183 -16.79 4.71 -2.20
C PHE A 183 -17.48 5.82 -1.39
N TYR A 184 -17.03 7.06 -1.56
CA TYR A 184 -17.49 8.21 -0.75
C TYR A 184 -17.85 9.46 -1.57
N LEU A 185 -17.64 9.46 -2.89
CA LEU A 185 -17.93 10.63 -3.71
C LEU A 185 -19.45 10.78 -3.88
N PRO A 186 -20.01 11.99 -3.84
CA PRO A 186 -21.45 12.20 -3.98
C PRO A 186 -21.89 12.10 -5.45
N ALA A 187 -21.83 10.90 -6.03
CA ALA A 187 -22.24 10.66 -7.42
C ALA A 187 -23.79 10.61 -7.55
N TYR A 188 -24.46 11.68 -7.14
CA TYR A 188 -25.88 11.91 -7.35
C TYR A 188 -26.08 12.39 -8.79
N ILE A 189 -26.63 11.53 -9.64
CA ILE A 189 -26.67 11.72 -11.10
C ILE A 189 -28.09 11.54 -11.68
N PRO A 190 -29.11 12.30 -11.21
CA PRO A 190 -30.50 12.08 -11.59
C PRO A 190 -30.76 12.17 -13.10
N GLN A 191 -30.17 13.15 -13.81
CA GLN A 191 -30.43 13.32 -15.24
C GLN A 191 -29.79 12.17 -16.04
N VAL A 192 -28.50 11.94 -15.83
CA VAL A 192 -27.73 10.87 -16.49
C VAL A 192 -28.34 9.50 -16.21
N LEU A 193 -28.74 9.25 -14.96
CA LEU A 193 -29.37 7.99 -14.58
C LEU A 193 -30.70 7.79 -15.29
N GLY A 194 -31.58 8.79 -15.25
CA GLY A 194 -32.90 8.70 -15.87
C GLY A 194 -32.85 8.53 -17.40
N GLU A 195 -32.05 9.34 -18.08
CA GLU A 195 -31.82 9.22 -19.53
C GLU A 195 -31.29 7.84 -19.92
N SER A 196 -30.29 7.34 -19.17
CA SER A 196 -29.68 6.05 -19.49
C SER A 196 -30.63 4.89 -19.28
N ILE A 197 -31.54 4.97 -18.31
CA ILE A 197 -32.60 3.97 -18.10
C ILE A 197 -33.62 4.05 -19.24
N ASN A 198 -34.12 5.25 -19.57
CA ASN A 198 -35.07 5.46 -20.67
C ASN A 198 -34.53 4.93 -22.00
N ALA A 199 -33.24 5.12 -22.28
CA ALA A 199 -32.57 4.63 -23.48
C ALA A 199 -32.54 3.10 -23.63
N THR A 200 -32.88 2.34 -22.58
CA THR A 200 -32.95 0.87 -22.63
C THR A 200 -34.40 0.36 -22.74
N LYS A 201 -35.39 1.17 -22.35
CA LYS A 201 -36.80 0.77 -22.37
C LYS A 201 -37.25 0.41 -23.79
N GLY A 202 -38.04 -0.66 -23.89
CA GLY A 202 -38.47 -1.24 -25.17
C GLY A 202 -37.46 -2.18 -25.83
N SER A 203 -36.17 -2.11 -25.47
CA SER A 203 -35.14 -3.07 -25.93
C SER A 203 -34.66 -4.02 -24.83
N SER A 204 -34.85 -3.63 -23.56
CA SER A 204 -34.52 -4.40 -22.37
C SER A 204 -35.78 -4.93 -21.66
N GLN A 205 -35.69 -6.10 -21.05
CA GLN A 205 -36.70 -6.64 -20.13
C GLN A 205 -36.73 -5.89 -18.79
N GLY A 206 -35.64 -5.23 -18.42
CA GLY A 206 -35.48 -4.56 -17.14
C GLY A 206 -34.02 -4.54 -16.70
N GLU A 207 -33.81 -4.33 -15.41
CA GLU A 207 -32.47 -4.17 -14.85
C GLU A 207 -32.32 -4.81 -13.48
N ASP A 208 -31.18 -5.45 -13.29
CA ASP A 208 -30.66 -5.85 -11.99
C ASP A 208 -29.58 -4.85 -11.55
N ILE A 209 -29.59 -4.47 -10.28
CA ILE A 209 -28.64 -3.51 -9.71
C ILE A 209 -27.89 -4.14 -8.56
N TRP A 210 -26.57 -4.05 -8.63
CA TRP A 210 -25.70 -4.46 -7.54
C TRP A 210 -25.07 -3.24 -6.89
N LEU A 211 -25.29 -3.11 -5.58
CA LEU A 211 -24.74 -2.07 -4.73
C LEU A 211 -24.36 -2.67 -3.37
N THR A 212 -23.81 -1.85 -2.48
CA THR A 212 -23.59 -2.29 -1.09
C THR A 212 -24.93 -2.36 -0.37
N MET A 213 -25.42 -3.56 -0.09
CA MET A 213 -26.64 -3.79 0.69
C MET A 213 -26.36 -3.68 2.19
N ASP A 214 -25.79 -2.54 2.58
CA ASP A 214 -25.62 -2.12 3.96
C ASP A 214 -26.62 -0.98 4.22
N PHE A 215 -27.52 -1.21 5.17
CA PHE A 215 -28.54 -0.23 5.59
C PHE A 215 -28.09 0.59 6.80
N GLY A 216 -26.80 0.54 7.18
CA GLY A 216 -26.20 1.45 8.14
C GLY A 216 -26.30 2.92 7.72
N GLU A 217 -26.28 3.82 8.70
CA GLU A 217 -26.59 5.25 8.53
C GLU A 217 -25.72 5.94 7.47
N ASN A 218 -24.45 5.53 7.33
CA ASN A 218 -23.49 6.17 6.41
C ASN A 218 -23.69 5.72 4.96
N ALA A 219 -24.11 4.47 4.72
CA ALA A 219 -24.27 3.91 3.37
C ALA A 219 -25.61 4.30 2.74
N ILE A 220 -26.67 4.38 3.56
CA ILE A 220 -28.03 4.63 3.07
C ILE A 220 -28.21 6.05 2.53
N GLY A 221 -27.46 7.04 3.02
CA GLY A 221 -27.48 8.42 2.53
C GLY A 221 -27.25 8.53 1.02
N TYR A 222 -26.39 7.66 0.47
CA TYR A 222 -26.13 7.57 -0.97
C TYR A 222 -26.98 6.50 -1.67
N ASN A 223 -27.00 5.29 -1.12
CA ASN A 223 -27.60 4.11 -1.78
C ASN A 223 -29.11 4.26 -2.02
N HIS A 224 -29.83 4.93 -1.10
CA HIS A 224 -31.27 5.14 -1.22
C HIS A 224 -31.66 5.82 -2.53
N PHE A 225 -30.94 6.89 -2.91
CA PHE A 225 -31.21 7.63 -4.14
C PHE A 225 -31.13 6.72 -5.37
N LEU A 226 -30.09 5.89 -5.47
CA LEU A 226 -29.89 5.00 -6.61
C LEU A 226 -31.01 3.95 -6.72
N ILE A 227 -31.42 3.38 -5.60
CA ILE A 227 -32.50 2.37 -5.57
C ILE A 227 -33.83 3.02 -5.95
N TYR A 228 -34.20 4.10 -5.26
CA TYR A 228 -35.46 4.80 -5.48
C TYR A 228 -35.58 5.28 -6.92
N PHE A 229 -34.55 5.96 -7.42
CA PHE A 229 -34.59 6.59 -8.73
C PHE A 229 -34.66 5.53 -9.83
N THR A 230 -33.87 4.45 -9.74
CA THR A 230 -33.93 3.36 -10.72
C THR A 230 -35.30 2.67 -10.73
N ALA A 231 -35.84 2.32 -9.57
CA ALA A 231 -37.14 1.67 -9.48
C ALA A 231 -38.26 2.56 -10.03
N ARG A 232 -38.32 3.83 -9.64
CA ARG A 232 -39.32 4.80 -10.12
C ARG A 232 -39.18 5.10 -11.60
N MET A 233 -37.96 5.17 -12.12
CA MET A 233 -37.74 5.32 -13.56
C MET A 233 -38.33 4.14 -14.32
N TYR A 234 -38.09 2.88 -13.94
CA TYR A 234 -38.72 1.74 -14.64
C TYR A 234 -40.23 1.69 -14.49
N TRP A 235 -40.77 2.06 -13.33
CA TRP A 235 -42.21 2.07 -13.07
C TRP A 235 -42.97 3.09 -13.93
N GLY A 236 -42.37 4.24 -14.19
CA GLY A 236 -42.96 5.38 -14.90
C GLY A 236 -43.28 5.21 -16.39
N GLY A 237 -43.05 4.02 -16.96
CA GLY A 237 -43.23 3.79 -18.40
C GLY A 237 -42.14 4.43 -19.26
N LYS A 238 -42.26 4.38 -20.59
CA LYS A 238 -41.18 4.74 -21.54
C LYS A 238 -40.79 6.23 -21.56
N ASP A 239 -41.71 7.11 -21.18
CA ASP A 239 -41.55 8.57 -21.29
C ASP A 239 -41.41 9.26 -19.92
N GLN A 240 -41.06 8.50 -18.85
CA GLN A 240 -40.85 9.07 -17.51
C GLN A 240 -39.80 10.18 -17.56
N ASP A 241 -40.21 11.39 -17.20
CA ASP A 241 -39.33 12.55 -17.15
C ASP A 241 -38.45 12.46 -15.89
N ALA A 242 -37.13 12.45 -16.10
CA ALA A 242 -36.13 12.34 -15.05
C ALA A 242 -36.02 13.63 -14.22
N ALA A 243 -36.19 14.79 -14.84
CA ALA A 243 -36.13 16.08 -14.17
C ALA A 243 -37.38 16.29 -13.29
N GLU A 244 -38.57 15.94 -13.79
CA GLU A 244 -39.79 15.97 -12.98
C GLU A 244 -39.72 14.99 -11.81
N LEU A 245 -39.27 13.74 -12.05
CA LEU A 245 -39.10 12.76 -10.98
C LEU A 245 -38.08 13.22 -9.93
N PHE A 246 -36.98 13.84 -10.36
CA PHE A 246 -35.98 14.39 -9.45
C PHE A 246 -36.53 15.56 -8.63
N ASN A 247 -37.35 16.43 -9.23
CA ASN A 247 -38.03 17.51 -8.52
C ASN A 247 -39.01 16.96 -7.47
N GLU A 248 -39.84 15.98 -7.84
CA GLU A 248 -40.75 15.27 -6.93
C GLU A 248 -39.97 14.62 -5.78
N TYR A 249 -38.89 13.90 -6.09
CA TYR A 249 -38.03 13.26 -5.09
C TYR A 249 -37.51 14.28 -4.08
N CYS A 250 -36.95 15.40 -4.55
CA CYS A 250 -36.43 16.43 -3.66
C CYS A 250 -37.52 17.03 -2.76
N GLN A 251 -38.70 17.29 -3.30
CA GLN A 251 -39.84 17.83 -2.55
C GLN A 251 -40.32 16.86 -1.46
N LEU A 252 -40.58 15.59 -1.83
CA LEU A 252 -41.11 14.59 -0.90
C LEU A 252 -40.09 14.10 0.12
N PHE A 253 -38.82 13.99 -0.29
CA PHE A 253 -37.79 13.42 0.57
C PHE A 253 -37.14 14.47 1.49
N TYR A 254 -36.90 15.69 1.00
CA TYR A 254 -36.18 16.75 1.75
C TYR A 254 -37.05 17.94 2.20
N GLY A 255 -38.31 18.03 1.76
CA GLY A 255 -39.26 19.03 2.26
C GLY A 255 -38.75 20.48 2.11
N PRO A 256 -38.65 21.27 3.20
CA PRO A 256 -38.14 22.65 3.15
C PRO A 256 -36.75 22.81 2.52
N ALA A 257 -35.89 21.79 2.59
CA ALA A 257 -34.56 21.81 1.98
C ALA A 257 -34.56 21.52 0.47
N ALA A 258 -35.72 21.19 -0.14
CA ALA A 258 -35.78 20.74 -1.52
C ALA A 258 -35.07 21.66 -2.54
N PRO A 259 -35.22 22.99 -2.51
CA PRO A 259 -34.49 23.86 -3.44
C PRO A 259 -32.97 23.75 -3.31
N ALA A 260 -32.45 23.81 -2.08
CA ALA A 260 -31.02 23.72 -1.81
C ALA A 260 -30.46 22.31 -2.12
N MET A 261 -31.22 21.25 -1.86
CA MET A 261 -30.83 19.89 -2.23
C MET A 261 -30.76 19.69 -3.73
N ARG A 262 -31.62 20.36 -4.52
CA ARG A 262 -31.51 20.35 -5.98
C ARG A 262 -30.24 21.01 -6.48
N GLU A 263 -29.83 22.12 -5.87
CA GLU A 263 -28.56 22.79 -6.20
C GLU A 263 -27.37 21.89 -5.86
N PHE A 264 -27.36 21.29 -4.67
CA PHE A 264 -26.32 20.34 -4.25
C PHE A 264 -26.21 19.13 -5.20
N PHE A 265 -27.32 18.48 -5.54
CA PHE A 265 -27.33 17.32 -6.46
C PHE A 265 -26.91 17.71 -7.87
N SER A 266 -27.39 18.84 -8.39
CA SER A 266 -27.01 19.34 -9.71
C SER A 266 -25.51 19.66 -9.78
N TYR A 267 -24.95 20.23 -8.72
CA TYR A 267 -23.51 20.47 -8.62
C TYR A 267 -22.72 19.14 -8.59
N CYS A 268 -23.19 18.19 -7.78
CA CYS A 268 -22.61 16.86 -7.68
C CYS A 268 -22.59 16.12 -9.01
N GLU A 269 -23.71 16.09 -9.76
CA GLU A 269 -23.81 15.42 -11.06
C GLU A 269 -22.71 15.88 -12.03
N ASN A 270 -22.38 17.17 -12.01
CA ASN A 270 -21.40 17.80 -12.89
C ASN A 270 -19.94 17.71 -12.40
N HIS A 271 -19.71 17.48 -11.11
CA HIS A 271 -18.38 17.69 -10.50
C HIS A 271 -17.87 16.55 -9.62
N TRP A 272 -18.67 15.52 -9.32
CA TRP A 272 -18.30 14.50 -8.33
C TRP A 272 -16.99 13.78 -8.66
N ARG A 273 -16.64 13.63 -9.95
CA ARG A 273 -15.39 12.98 -10.37
C ARG A 273 -14.18 13.87 -10.10
N GLU A 274 -14.31 15.17 -10.33
CA GLU A 274 -13.26 16.16 -10.15
C GLU A 274 -12.97 16.40 -8.67
N MET A 275 -13.96 16.26 -7.79
CA MET A 275 -13.80 16.38 -6.33
C MET A 275 -12.75 15.42 -5.74
N GLU A 276 -12.45 14.32 -6.43
CA GLU A 276 -11.36 13.39 -6.08
C GLU A 276 -9.98 14.06 -6.12
N LYS A 277 -9.82 15.12 -6.91
CA LYS A 277 -8.52 15.79 -7.17
C LYS A 277 -8.55 17.29 -6.93
N ASP A 278 -9.73 17.88 -6.79
CA ASP A 278 -9.96 19.32 -6.70
C ASP A 278 -10.68 19.65 -5.38
N GLY A 279 -9.89 20.08 -4.38
CA GLY A 279 -10.39 20.40 -3.04
C GLY A 279 -11.41 21.53 -3.05
N GLY A 280 -11.28 22.51 -3.95
CA GLY A 280 -12.21 23.62 -4.07
C GLY A 280 -13.60 23.17 -4.54
N LYS A 281 -13.67 22.20 -5.45
CA LYS A 281 -14.96 21.59 -5.84
C LYS A 281 -15.57 20.76 -4.73
N ALA A 282 -14.75 20.03 -3.97
CA ALA A 282 -15.23 19.29 -2.81
C ALA A 282 -15.82 20.24 -1.74
N GLU A 283 -15.11 21.33 -1.43
CA GLU A 283 -15.55 22.37 -0.50
C GLU A 283 -16.86 23.05 -0.95
N GLN A 284 -16.97 23.38 -2.25
CA GLN A 284 -18.19 23.96 -2.80
C GLN A 284 -19.39 23.01 -2.67
N ALA A 285 -19.21 21.71 -2.93
CA ALA A 285 -20.28 20.73 -2.75
C ALA A 285 -20.72 20.64 -1.27
N LEU A 286 -19.76 20.64 -0.35
CA LEU A 286 -20.03 20.63 1.09
C LEU A 286 -20.78 21.90 1.53
N ALA A 287 -20.40 23.08 1.04
CA ALA A 287 -21.08 24.34 1.34
C ALA A 287 -22.53 24.39 0.83
N LEU A 288 -22.79 23.84 -0.37
CA LEU A 288 -24.14 23.70 -0.91
C LEU A 288 -24.98 22.74 -0.03
N PHE A 289 -24.38 21.65 0.44
CA PHE A 289 -25.04 20.73 1.36
C PHE A 289 -25.35 21.40 2.71
N ASP A 290 -24.42 22.15 3.30
CA ASP A 290 -24.63 22.87 4.56
C ASP A 290 -25.78 23.89 4.45
N THR A 291 -25.90 24.54 3.28
CA THR A 291 -27.03 25.43 2.97
C THR A 291 -28.36 24.68 3.01
N ALA A 292 -28.41 23.44 2.53
CA ALA A 292 -29.60 22.59 2.59
C ALA A 292 -29.90 22.11 4.01
N LYS A 293 -28.86 21.71 4.76
CA LYS A 293 -28.98 21.28 6.16
C LYS A 293 -29.58 22.37 7.05
N ALA A 294 -29.22 23.63 6.82
CA ALA A 294 -29.77 24.77 7.56
C ALA A 294 -31.26 25.07 7.28
N LYS A 295 -31.91 24.41 6.31
CA LYS A 295 -33.34 24.62 5.98
C LYS A 295 -34.30 23.74 6.77
N VAL A 296 -33.80 22.79 7.54
CA VAL A 296 -34.63 21.80 8.25
C VAL A 296 -34.29 21.78 9.72
N ASP A 297 -35.30 21.49 10.54
CA ASP A 297 -35.09 21.19 11.96
C ASP A 297 -34.51 19.76 12.09
N GLU A 298 -33.47 19.59 12.90
CA GLU A 298 -32.74 18.32 13.05
C GLU A 298 -33.63 17.19 13.60
N SER A 299 -34.60 17.51 14.46
CA SER A 299 -35.54 16.53 15.03
C SER A 299 -36.63 16.11 14.06
N SER A 300 -36.87 16.90 12.99
CA SER A 300 -37.86 16.58 11.96
C SER A 300 -37.46 15.38 11.11
N VAL A 301 -38.44 14.74 10.46
CA VAL A 301 -38.18 13.63 9.51
C VAL A 301 -37.24 14.07 8.37
N TYR A 302 -37.31 15.33 7.94
CA TYR A 302 -36.40 15.87 6.91
C TYR A 302 -34.99 16.06 7.46
N GLY A 303 -34.85 16.54 8.69
CA GLY A 303 -33.56 16.63 9.40
C GLY A 303 -32.89 15.27 9.54
N GLN A 304 -33.63 14.25 9.96
CA GLN A 304 -33.14 12.87 10.05
C GLN A 304 -32.66 12.34 8.70
N ARG A 305 -33.37 12.62 7.60
CA ARG A 305 -32.95 12.22 6.23
C ARG A 305 -31.70 12.97 5.75
N ILE A 306 -31.61 14.27 6.03
CA ILE A 306 -30.42 15.07 5.74
C ILE A 306 -29.20 14.52 6.50
N ARG A 307 -29.37 14.12 7.78
CA ARG A 307 -28.30 13.52 8.59
C ARG A 307 -27.69 12.28 7.93
N LEU A 308 -28.46 11.45 7.23
CA LEU A 308 -27.94 10.28 6.50
C LEU A 308 -26.95 10.68 5.40
N ILE A 309 -27.25 11.76 4.66
CA ILE A 309 -26.34 12.30 3.64
C ILE A 309 -25.13 12.96 4.30
N ASP A 310 -25.35 13.66 5.41
CA ASP A 310 -24.28 14.33 6.16
C ASP A 310 -23.20 13.34 6.58
N LEU A 311 -23.61 12.17 7.11
CA LEU A 311 -22.72 11.08 7.48
C LEU A 311 -21.98 10.49 6.27
N TYR A 312 -22.68 10.28 5.14
CA TYR A 312 -22.06 9.81 3.90
C TYR A 312 -20.94 10.75 3.40
N LEU A 313 -21.13 12.06 3.56
CA LEU A 313 -20.18 13.08 3.10
C LEU A 313 -18.89 13.17 3.92
N ASN A 314 -18.74 12.43 5.01
CA ASN A 314 -17.50 12.43 5.81
C ASN A 314 -16.26 12.03 5.00
N GLY A 315 -16.38 11.06 4.08
CA GLY A 315 -15.27 10.72 3.19
C GLY A 315 -14.86 11.88 2.27
N LEU A 316 -15.83 12.67 1.79
CA LEU A 316 -15.56 13.87 0.98
C LEU A 316 -14.88 14.97 1.81
N ARG A 317 -15.32 15.17 3.07
CA ARG A 317 -14.65 16.10 4.01
C ARG A 317 -13.20 15.69 4.26
N ASN A 318 -12.97 14.40 4.49
CA ASN A 318 -11.63 13.86 4.68
C ASN A 318 -10.77 14.06 3.43
N LYS A 319 -11.36 13.85 2.24
CA LYS A 319 -10.66 14.09 0.97
C LYS A 319 -10.30 15.56 0.78
N SER A 320 -11.23 16.48 1.04
CA SER A 320 -10.99 17.92 0.96
C SER A 320 -9.84 18.35 1.90
N ARG A 321 -9.90 17.93 3.18
CA ARG A 321 -8.81 18.18 4.15
C ARG A 321 -7.48 17.62 3.67
N GLN A 322 -7.47 16.42 3.10
CA GLN A 322 -6.27 15.80 2.55
C GLN A 322 -5.70 16.60 1.37
N LEU A 323 -6.55 17.02 0.42
CA LEU A 323 -6.12 17.77 -0.76
C LEU A 323 -5.56 19.14 -0.42
N ALA A 324 -5.97 19.74 0.70
CA ALA A 324 -5.41 20.99 1.21
C ALA A 324 -4.00 20.83 1.82
N GLN A 325 -3.58 19.61 2.16
CA GLN A 325 -2.27 19.35 2.76
C GLN A 325 -1.16 19.30 1.71
N LYS A 326 -0.07 20.03 1.95
CA LYS A 326 1.13 20.02 1.11
C LYS A 326 2.14 19.01 1.63
N ARG A 327 2.23 17.84 0.98
CA ARG A 327 3.12 16.76 1.40
C ARG A 327 4.26 16.58 0.39
N GLY A 328 5.50 16.56 0.89
CA GLY A 328 6.67 16.21 0.09
C GLY A 328 6.76 14.71 -0.21
N PRO A 329 7.84 14.25 -0.87
CA PRO A 329 8.05 12.83 -1.12
C PRO A 329 8.25 12.06 0.20
N VAL A 330 7.37 11.09 0.45
CA VAL A 330 7.43 10.17 1.59
C VAL A 330 7.42 8.71 1.11
N PRO A 331 7.92 7.76 1.93
CA PRO A 331 7.83 6.33 1.60
C PRO A 331 6.38 5.84 1.50
N ILE A 332 6.24 4.61 1.00
CA ILE A 332 4.96 3.92 0.85
C ILE A 332 5.05 2.57 1.55
N LEU A 333 4.11 2.28 2.45
CA LEU A 333 3.87 0.96 3.00
C LEU A 333 2.49 0.49 2.56
N ARG A 334 2.39 -0.68 1.92
CA ARG A 334 1.16 -1.08 1.25
C ARG A 334 0.54 -2.33 1.86
N LEU A 335 -0.77 -2.33 2.05
CA LEU A 335 -1.56 -3.52 2.38
C LEU A 335 -1.95 -4.24 1.09
N VAL A 336 -1.53 -5.51 0.94
CA VAL A 336 -1.71 -6.26 -0.30
C VAL A 336 -2.57 -7.50 -0.07
N GLY A 337 -3.62 -7.63 -0.88
CA GLY A 337 -4.55 -8.74 -0.81
C GLY A 337 -5.48 -8.69 0.41
N ASP A 338 -6.15 -9.82 0.64
CA ASP A 338 -6.99 -10.08 1.82
C ASP A 338 -6.54 -11.40 2.43
N PRO A 339 -5.38 -11.42 3.11
CA PRO A 339 -4.85 -12.65 3.69
C PRO A 339 -5.88 -13.28 4.61
N ARG A 340 -6.04 -14.59 4.47
CA ARG A 340 -6.86 -15.43 5.36
C ARG A 340 -5.92 -16.32 6.16
N GLY A 341 -6.24 -16.50 7.43
CA GLY A 341 -5.41 -17.25 8.37
C GLY A 341 -5.35 -16.51 9.71
N GLU A 342 -4.58 -17.08 10.63
CA GLU A 342 -4.37 -16.56 11.96
C GLU A 342 -2.90 -16.13 12.09
N ILE A 343 -2.67 -15.07 12.86
CA ILE A 343 -1.34 -14.64 13.31
C ILE A 343 -1.37 -14.82 14.81
N ARG A 344 -0.45 -15.63 15.34
CA ARG A 344 -0.37 -15.82 16.78
C ARG A 344 0.57 -14.76 17.32
N ILE A 345 0.07 -13.90 18.21
CA ILE A 345 0.90 -12.88 18.86
C ILE A 345 1.79 -13.55 19.92
N ASP A 346 2.95 -14.08 19.50
CA ASP A 346 3.91 -14.77 20.38
C ASP A 346 5.37 -14.25 20.28
N GLY A 347 5.60 -13.28 19.38
CA GLY A 347 6.85 -12.58 19.20
C GLY A 347 7.81 -13.22 18.18
N LYS A 348 7.50 -14.38 17.59
CA LYS A 348 8.49 -15.17 16.80
C LYS A 348 8.57 -14.82 15.32
N LEU A 349 7.55 -14.15 14.76
CA LEU A 349 7.47 -13.81 13.34
C LEU A 349 7.53 -15.02 12.37
N ASP A 350 7.22 -16.23 12.85
CA ASP A 350 7.35 -17.48 12.10
C ASP A 350 6.03 -18.00 11.50
N ASP A 351 4.93 -17.27 11.70
CA ASP A 351 3.64 -17.54 11.06
C ASP A 351 3.74 -17.58 9.52
N ASN A 352 2.92 -18.44 8.92
CA ASN A 352 2.87 -18.59 7.47
C ASN A 352 2.51 -17.28 6.74
N LEU A 353 1.70 -16.41 7.36
CA LEU A 353 1.37 -15.10 6.81
C LEU A 353 2.60 -14.18 6.76
N TRP A 354 3.45 -14.19 7.79
CA TRP A 354 4.71 -13.42 7.79
C TRP A 354 5.73 -13.94 6.79
N LYS A 355 5.78 -15.26 6.58
CA LYS A 355 6.66 -15.89 5.57
C LYS A 355 6.25 -15.55 4.15
N LYS A 356 4.95 -15.38 3.89
CA LYS A 356 4.37 -15.10 2.55
C LYS A 356 4.03 -13.63 2.33
N ILE A 357 4.46 -12.74 3.21
CA ILE A 357 4.10 -11.33 3.13
C ILE A 357 4.64 -10.72 1.83
N PRO A 358 3.83 -9.99 1.05
CA PRO A 358 4.31 -9.33 -0.15
C PRO A 358 5.37 -8.27 0.16
N THR A 359 6.39 -8.14 -0.69
CA THR A 359 7.48 -7.16 -0.49
C THR A 359 6.98 -5.72 -0.34
N ALA A 360 5.90 -5.35 -1.03
CA ALA A 360 5.26 -4.02 -0.91
C ALA A 360 4.63 -3.76 0.48
N SER A 361 4.44 -4.82 1.27
CA SER A 361 3.96 -4.78 2.66
C SER A 361 5.10 -4.87 3.68
N THR A 362 6.35 -4.72 3.23
CA THR A 362 7.56 -4.71 4.04
C THR A 362 8.29 -3.38 3.95
N GLY A 363 9.11 -3.07 4.96
CA GLY A 363 9.90 -1.85 5.01
C GLY A 363 11.19 -2.01 5.80
N GLN A 364 12.09 -1.05 5.64
CA GLN A 364 13.36 -0.97 6.35
C GLN A 364 13.53 0.46 6.88
N LEU A 365 13.92 0.58 8.15
CA LEU A 365 14.15 1.88 8.77
C LEU A 365 15.45 2.52 8.25
N ARG A 366 15.51 3.85 8.36
CA ARG A 366 16.66 4.70 8.08
C ARG A 366 16.85 5.67 9.25
N GLU A 367 18.09 6.11 9.48
CA GLU A 367 18.38 7.07 10.54
C GLU A 367 17.52 8.34 10.37
N LEU A 368 16.98 8.83 11.47
CA LEU A 368 15.88 9.79 11.50
C LEU A 368 16.20 11.14 10.85
N GLN A 369 17.40 11.67 11.10
CA GLN A 369 17.77 13.04 10.74
C GLN A 369 18.42 13.14 9.35
N THR A 370 19.22 12.15 9.00
CA THR A 370 20.11 12.16 7.82
C THR A 370 19.71 11.12 6.77
N GLY A 371 18.86 10.16 7.13
CA GLY A 371 18.45 9.08 6.23
C GLY A 371 19.54 8.03 5.99
N ARG A 372 20.68 8.08 6.69
CA ARG A 372 21.73 7.06 6.59
C ARG A 372 21.25 5.70 7.08
N GLN A 373 22.00 4.65 6.74
CA GLN A 373 21.69 3.31 7.24
C GLN A 373 22.08 3.22 8.72
N PRO A 374 21.17 2.82 9.63
CA PRO A 374 21.51 2.63 11.04
C PRO A 374 22.47 1.44 11.20
N VAL A 375 23.33 1.47 12.22
CA VAL A 375 24.29 0.37 12.47
C VAL A 375 23.57 -0.96 12.68
N TYR A 376 22.46 -0.91 13.40
CA TYR A 376 21.59 -2.05 13.62
C TYR A 376 20.24 -1.82 12.93
N GLY A 377 20.05 -2.54 11.82
CA GLY A 377 18.85 -2.42 10.99
C GLY A 377 17.55 -2.76 11.70
N THR A 378 16.43 -2.28 11.17
CA THR A 378 15.11 -2.69 11.61
C THR A 378 14.21 -2.87 10.40
N SER A 379 13.53 -4.00 10.37
CA SER A 379 12.61 -4.38 9.30
C SER A 379 11.19 -4.48 9.82
N ILE A 380 10.24 -4.08 8.97
CA ILE A 380 8.82 -4.10 9.27
C ILE A 380 8.08 -4.96 8.25
N LYS A 381 7.03 -5.63 8.71
CA LYS A 381 6.00 -6.28 7.90
C LYS A 381 4.64 -5.81 8.41
N SER A 382 3.69 -5.60 7.51
CA SER A 382 2.32 -5.19 7.87
C SER A 382 1.29 -5.98 7.09
N CYS A 383 0.18 -6.33 7.71
CA CYS A 383 -0.97 -6.90 7.00
C CYS A 383 -2.29 -6.59 7.71
N TRP A 384 -3.39 -6.78 7.01
CA TRP A 384 -4.73 -6.55 7.54
C TRP A 384 -5.54 -7.84 7.42
N VAL A 385 -6.01 -8.37 8.56
CA VAL A 385 -6.78 -9.62 8.63
C VAL A 385 -8.07 -9.34 9.40
N GLY A 386 -9.22 -9.61 8.79
CA GLY A 386 -10.51 -9.27 9.38
C GLY A 386 -10.63 -7.76 9.65
N ARG A 387 -10.81 -7.40 10.92
CA ARG A 387 -10.89 -6.00 11.41
C ARG A 387 -9.59 -5.48 12.02
N ASP A 388 -8.54 -6.27 12.02
CA ASP A 388 -7.31 -5.97 12.74
C ASP A 388 -6.15 -5.69 11.79
N LEU A 389 -5.33 -4.74 12.21
CA LEU A 389 -4.06 -4.39 11.58
C LEU A 389 -2.92 -5.06 12.36
N TYR A 390 -2.02 -5.75 11.67
CA TYR A 390 -0.91 -6.47 12.28
C TYR A 390 0.43 -5.90 11.83
N PHE A 391 1.38 -5.81 12.77
CA PHE A 391 2.77 -5.51 12.51
C PHE A 391 3.70 -6.60 13.06
N ALA A 392 4.70 -6.91 12.26
CA ALA A 392 5.83 -7.75 12.65
C ALA A 392 7.10 -6.90 12.47
N ILE A 393 7.79 -6.60 13.58
CA ILE A 393 8.96 -5.73 13.61
C ILE A 393 10.15 -6.55 14.10
N ARG A 394 11.25 -6.51 13.35
CA ARG A 394 12.52 -7.15 13.74
C ARG A 394 13.60 -6.10 13.86
N CYS A 395 14.17 -5.99 15.05
CA CYS A 395 15.23 -5.07 15.42
C CYS A 395 16.53 -5.85 15.57
N GLU A 396 17.50 -5.64 14.68
CA GLU A 396 18.82 -6.26 14.83
C GLU A 396 19.56 -5.66 16.03
N GLU A 397 20.44 -6.43 16.65
CA GLU A 397 21.27 -6.06 17.79
C GLU A 397 22.68 -6.63 17.64
N ALA A 398 23.61 -6.22 18.50
CA ALA A 398 24.91 -6.88 18.56
C ALA A 398 24.74 -8.28 19.17
N SER A 399 25.39 -9.29 18.58
CA SER A 399 25.42 -10.63 19.18
C SER A 399 26.04 -10.56 20.59
N GLY A 400 25.39 -11.27 21.54
CA GLY A 400 25.71 -11.26 22.96
C GLY A 400 25.30 -10.02 23.76
N GLU A 401 24.84 -8.94 23.11
CA GLU A 401 24.33 -7.75 23.78
C GLU A 401 22.81 -7.84 23.98
N LYS A 402 22.32 -7.50 25.18
CA LYS A 402 20.88 -7.45 25.45
C LYS A 402 20.34 -6.04 25.21
N PRO A 403 19.13 -5.90 24.62
CA PRO A 403 18.51 -4.60 24.49
C PRO A 403 18.10 -4.05 25.86
N ILE A 404 18.08 -2.72 26.00
CA ILE A 404 17.81 -2.05 27.28
C ILE A 404 16.30 -1.88 27.45
N SER A 405 15.72 -2.51 28.48
CA SER A 405 14.31 -2.29 28.86
C SER A 405 14.25 -1.64 30.24
N THR A 406 13.63 -0.47 30.32
CA THR A 406 13.52 0.34 31.54
C THR A 406 12.24 0.10 32.33
N THR A 407 11.29 -0.63 31.75
CA THR A 407 10.04 -1.04 32.40
C THR A 407 9.51 -2.32 31.77
N ALA A 408 8.76 -3.11 32.54
CA ALA A 408 7.96 -4.24 32.06
C ALA A 408 6.46 -4.00 32.27
N LYS A 409 6.08 -2.78 32.67
CA LYS A 409 4.71 -2.41 33.04
C LYS A 409 4.07 -1.61 31.91
N ASN A 410 2.87 -2.02 31.50
CA ASN A 410 2.09 -1.26 30.54
C ASN A 410 1.71 0.13 31.07
N GLY A 411 1.69 1.13 30.20
CA GLY A 411 1.37 2.52 30.52
C GLY A 411 2.47 3.29 31.25
N ASP A 412 3.66 2.72 31.42
CA ASP A 412 4.77 3.35 32.12
C ASP A 412 5.63 4.24 31.21
N GLN A 413 5.69 5.54 31.53
CA GLN A 413 6.50 6.53 30.82
C GLN A 413 8.01 6.30 30.94
N ALA A 414 8.46 5.36 31.76
CA ALA A 414 9.85 4.95 31.77
C ALA A 414 10.30 4.33 30.42
N ILE A 415 9.39 3.88 29.55
CA ILE A 415 9.71 3.23 28.26
C ILE A 415 10.72 4.02 27.40
N TRP A 416 10.64 5.35 27.43
CA TRP A 416 11.42 6.25 26.58
C TRP A 416 12.87 6.43 27.04
N TYR A 417 13.23 5.88 28.20
CA TYR A 417 14.61 5.82 28.69
C TYR A 417 15.34 4.52 28.29
N GLY A 418 14.70 3.65 27.50
CA GLY A 418 15.28 2.41 26.99
C GLY A 418 15.12 2.25 25.47
N ASP A 419 15.33 1.02 25.00
CA ASP A 419 15.05 0.64 23.62
C ASP A 419 13.53 0.52 23.44
N ALA A 420 13.01 1.08 22.35
CA ALA A 420 11.59 1.01 22.02
C ALA A 420 11.36 1.07 20.51
N VAL A 421 10.27 0.46 20.05
CA VAL A 421 9.68 0.73 18.74
C VAL A 421 8.39 1.50 18.93
N GLU A 422 8.11 2.44 18.02
CA GLU A 422 6.89 3.22 18.04
C GLU A 422 6.15 3.10 16.70
N ILE A 423 4.83 2.94 16.77
CA ILE A 423 3.94 3.03 15.61
C ILE A 423 3.14 4.33 15.76
N LEU A 424 3.32 5.24 14.81
CA LEU A 424 2.58 6.49 14.69
C LEU A 424 1.57 6.34 13.55
N LEU A 425 0.28 6.38 13.86
CA LEU A 425 -0.78 5.97 12.94
C LEU A 425 -1.83 7.08 12.79
N ASN A 426 -1.78 7.83 11.69
CA ASN A 426 -2.81 8.77 11.27
C ASN A 426 -3.86 8.06 10.40
N THR A 427 -5.13 8.28 10.69
CA THR A 427 -6.26 7.76 9.91
C THR A 427 -6.98 8.90 9.20
N GLU A 428 -7.93 8.58 8.33
CA GLU A 428 -8.78 9.62 7.72
C GLU A 428 -9.72 10.30 8.73
N SER A 429 -10.02 9.61 9.84
CA SER A 429 -10.89 10.11 10.90
C SER A 429 -10.13 10.82 12.03
N HIS A 430 -8.83 10.57 12.20
CA HIS A 430 -8.10 11.02 13.39
C HIS A 430 -6.66 11.49 13.14
N SER A 431 -6.20 12.48 13.92
CA SER A 431 -4.90 13.14 13.73
C SER A 431 -3.71 12.17 13.81
N TYR A 432 -3.53 11.42 14.90
CA TYR A 432 -2.76 10.17 14.91
C TYR A 432 -2.74 9.55 16.31
N TYR A 433 -2.60 8.24 16.34
CA TYR A 433 -2.32 7.45 17.53
C TYR A 433 -0.83 7.12 17.61
N GLN A 434 -0.33 6.89 18.83
CA GLN A 434 1.02 6.38 19.08
C GLN A 434 0.90 5.11 19.93
N LEU A 435 1.62 4.07 19.52
CA LEU A 435 1.84 2.86 20.33
C LEU A 435 3.34 2.66 20.46
N ALA A 436 3.87 2.60 21.68
CA ALA A 436 5.27 2.31 21.94
C ALA A 436 5.42 0.96 22.65
N VAL A 437 6.32 0.12 22.13
CA VAL A 437 6.60 -1.23 22.63
C VAL A 437 8.10 -1.38 22.88
N ASN A 438 8.48 -1.92 24.03
CA ASN A 438 9.88 -2.21 24.35
C ASN A 438 10.19 -3.72 24.29
N PRO A 439 11.47 -4.12 24.36
CA PRO A 439 11.86 -5.53 24.31
C PRO A 439 11.27 -6.41 25.42
N ALA A 440 10.92 -5.83 26.58
CA ALA A 440 10.25 -6.53 27.68
C ALA A 440 8.74 -6.76 27.45
N GLY A 441 8.19 -6.28 26.32
CA GLY A 441 6.79 -6.43 25.97
C GLY A 441 5.86 -5.42 26.64
N ALA A 442 6.40 -4.39 27.30
CA ALA A 442 5.58 -3.30 27.82
C ALA A 442 4.99 -2.49 26.66
N LEU A 443 3.70 -2.19 26.75
CA LEU A 443 2.97 -1.33 25.81
C LEU A 443 2.54 -0.05 26.51
N ILE A 444 2.63 1.06 25.79
CA ILE A 444 2.01 2.32 26.16
C ILE A 444 1.45 2.99 24.91
N ASP A 445 0.22 3.46 25.02
CA ASP A 445 -0.56 4.02 23.95
C ASP A 445 -0.99 5.46 24.28
N LEU A 446 -1.03 6.28 23.23
CA LEU A 446 -1.37 7.68 23.33
C LEU A 446 -2.23 8.10 22.15
N ASP A 447 -3.26 8.87 22.43
CA ASP A 447 -3.95 9.68 21.43
C ASP A 447 -3.23 11.02 21.28
N ARG A 448 -2.56 11.25 20.16
CA ARG A 448 -1.84 12.50 19.87
C ARG A 448 -2.69 13.54 19.12
N GLY A 449 -3.92 13.18 18.75
CA GLY A 449 -4.95 14.11 18.31
C GLY A 449 -5.72 14.78 19.45
N ALA A 450 -5.72 14.19 20.64
CA ALA A 450 -6.32 14.77 21.84
C ALA A 450 -5.46 15.90 22.44
N ASP A 451 -6.09 16.69 23.31
CA ASP A 451 -5.38 17.64 24.17
C ASP A 451 -4.29 16.93 24.99
N ARG A 452 -3.17 17.62 25.21
CA ARG A 452 -1.99 17.04 25.88
C ARG A 452 -2.28 16.39 27.24
N ASN A 453 -3.22 16.93 28.00
CA ASN A 453 -3.62 16.39 29.31
C ASN A 453 -4.42 15.08 29.20
N ASN A 454 -4.88 14.71 28.01
CA ASN A 454 -5.71 13.55 27.73
C ASN A 454 -5.00 12.48 26.89
N TRP A 455 -3.75 12.70 26.46
CA TRP A 455 -3.03 11.75 25.60
C TRP A 455 -3.05 10.31 26.12
N PHE A 456 -2.86 10.11 27.43
CA PHE A 456 -2.78 8.79 28.07
C PHE A 456 -4.14 8.19 28.45
N ARG A 457 -5.26 8.80 28.03
CA ARG A 457 -6.61 8.27 28.33
C ARG A 457 -7.10 7.26 27.30
N TRP A 458 -6.46 7.21 26.14
CA TRP A 458 -6.84 6.32 25.05
C TRP A 458 -6.17 4.96 25.23
N ASP A 459 -6.93 3.89 25.05
CA ASP A 459 -6.47 2.50 25.11
C ASP A 459 -6.59 1.86 23.72
N SER A 460 -5.46 1.45 23.17
CA SER A 460 -5.40 0.86 21.83
C SER A 460 -6.09 -0.50 21.74
N GLN A 461 -6.28 -1.19 22.87
CA GLN A 461 -6.63 -2.61 22.98
C GLN A 461 -5.72 -3.51 22.13
N ALA A 462 -4.48 -3.08 21.90
CA ALA A 462 -3.52 -3.83 21.13
C ALA A 462 -3.01 -5.04 21.92
N GLU A 463 -2.81 -6.16 21.22
CA GLU A 463 -2.08 -7.32 21.76
C GLU A 463 -0.65 -7.26 21.28
N VAL A 464 0.29 -7.47 22.20
CA VAL A 464 1.73 -7.36 21.95
C VAL A 464 2.46 -8.57 22.51
N ALA A 465 3.38 -9.13 21.73
CA ALA A 465 4.36 -10.08 22.20
C ALA A 465 5.74 -9.77 21.62
N THR A 466 6.77 -9.98 22.43
CA THR A 466 8.16 -9.76 22.03
C THR A 466 9.01 -10.99 22.26
N GLN A 467 10.10 -11.09 21.51
CA GLN A 467 11.12 -12.11 21.72
C GLN A 467 12.50 -11.47 21.64
N ILE A 468 13.38 -11.80 22.59
CA ILE A 468 14.80 -11.45 22.54
C ILE A 468 15.56 -12.70 22.11
N GLY A 469 16.31 -12.59 21.00
CA GLY A 469 17.22 -13.61 20.50
C GLY A 469 18.67 -13.14 20.55
N ASP A 470 19.60 -14.00 20.10
CA ASP A 470 20.98 -13.57 19.91
C ASP A 470 21.10 -12.67 18.67
N GLY A 471 21.56 -11.43 18.86
CA GLY A 471 21.72 -10.45 17.80
C GLY A 471 20.41 -9.83 17.27
N TYR A 472 19.28 -10.02 17.95
CA TYR A 472 18.03 -9.34 17.60
C TYR A 472 17.00 -9.35 18.74
N TRP A 473 15.98 -8.51 18.60
CA TRP A 473 14.69 -8.72 19.24
C TRP A 473 13.54 -8.42 18.25
N THR A 474 12.35 -8.93 18.54
CA THR A 474 11.18 -8.84 17.67
C THR A 474 9.96 -8.40 18.46
N ALA A 475 9.01 -7.77 17.76
CA ALA A 475 7.68 -7.43 18.28
C ALA A 475 6.60 -7.85 17.26
N GLU A 476 5.58 -8.55 17.76
CA GLU A 476 4.32 -8.79 17.06
C GLU A 476 3.23 -7.98 17.73
N ILE A 477 2.48 -7.23 16.92
CA ILE A 477 1.49 -6.27 17.40
C ILE A 477 0.21 -6.46 16.60
N ARG A 478 -0.89 -6.78 17.27
CA ARG A 478 -2.26 -6.72 16.73
C ARG A 478 -2.91 -5.43 17.19
N ILE A 479 -3.43 -4.63 16.27
CA ILE A 479 -4.13 -3.37 16.53
C ILE A 479 -5.58 -3.52 16.03
N PRO A 480 -6.59 -3.55 16.93
CA PRO A 480 -7.98 -3.56 16.51
C PRO A 480 -8.38 -2.21 15.91
N VAL A 481 -9.11 -2.27 14.78
CA VAL A 481 -9.69 -1.09 14.12
C VAL A 481 -11.21 -1.15 14.19
N VAL A 482 -11.84 0.02 14.36
CA VAL A 482 -13.29 0.19 14.41
C VAL A 482 -13.74 1.37 13.55
N GLN A 483 -14.96 1.30 13.03
CA GLN A 483 -15.64 2.41 12.34
C GLN A 483 -16.64 3.13 13.25
N ASP A 484 -16.84 2.61 14.47
CA ASP A 484 -17.75 3.15 15.47
C ASP A 484 -17.03 4.21 16.29
N GLU A 485 -17.53 5.44 16.24
CA GLU A 485 -16.96 6.58 16.95
C GLU A 485 -17.61 6.81 18.33
N ASN A 486 -18.58 5.96 18.74
CA ASN A 486 -19.28 6.12 20.02
C ASN A 486 -18.38 5.88 21.25
N ASP A 487 -17.28 5.13 21.07
CA ASP A 487 -16.25 4.93 22.10
C ASP A 487 -14.88 5.45 21.62
N PRO A 488 -14.69 6.79 21.62
CA PRO A 488 -13.49 7.41 21.06
C PRO A 488 -12.23 7.19 21.92
N LEU A 489 -12.39 6.60 23.11
CA LEU A 489 -11.28 6.32 24.04
C LEU A 489 -10.68 4.93 23.83
N HIS A 490 -11.25 4.09 22.97
CA HIS A 490 -10.74 2.74 22.72
C HIS A 490 -10.57 2.44 21.23
N GLN A 491 -9.55 1.65 20.90
CA GLN A 491 -9.26 1.16 19.55
C GLN A 491 -8.89 2.28 18.55
N VAL A 492 -8.35 1.88 17.40
CA VAL A 492 -8.07 2.83 16.31
C VAL A 492 -9.35 3.06 15.51
N ILE A 493 -9.77 4.32 15.39
CA ILE A 493 -10.92 4.70 14.57
C ILE A 493 -10.50 4.94 13.13
N GLY A 494 -11.15 4.24 12.20
CA GLY A 494 -11.08 4.52 10.78
C GLY A 494 -11.50 3.34 9.91
N HIS A 495 -11.64 3.63 8.62
CA HIS A 495 -11.89 2.63 7.60
C HIS A 495 -10.58 2.06 7.09
N ARG A 496 -10.64 0.87 6.50
CA ARG A 496 -9.47 0.27 5.87
C ARG A 496 -8.94 1.23 4.77
N PRO A 497 -7.66 1.64 4.83
CA PRO A 497 -7.18 2.73 4.01
C PRO A 497 -7.18 2.36 2.52
N THR A 498 -7.54 3.32 1.67
CA THR A 498 -7.63 3.13 0.22
C THR A 498 -6.58 3.98 -0.49
N GLN A 499 -6.37 3.75 -1.79
CA GLN A 499 -5.52 4.64 -2.58
C GLN A 499 -6.03 6.09 -2.59
N SER A 500 -7.35 6.28 -2.50
CA SER A 500 -8.01 7.59 -2.57
C SER A 500 -7.97 8.33 -1.22
N LEU A 501 -8.27 7.60 -0.14
CA LEU A 501 -8.17 8.03 1.26
C LEU A 501 -7.14 7.13 1.98
N PRO A 502 -5.84 7.34 1.76
CA PRO A 502 -4.79 6.63 2.48
C PRO A 502 -4.73 7.09 3.93
N TRP A 503 -4.25 6.20 4.78
CA TRP A 503 -3.71 6.54 6.09
C TRP A 503 -2.27 7.01 5.96
N TYR A 504 -1.72 7.54 7.04
CA TYR A 504 -0.30 7.88 7.10
C TYR A 504 0.34 7.24 8.33
N ILE A 505 1.51 6.63 8.13
CA ILE A 505 2.17 5.85 9.18
C ILE A 505 3.65 6.19 9.32
N ASN A 506 4.17 6.14 10.54
CA ASN A 506 5.60 5.94 10.76
C ASN A 506 5.83 4.78 11.72
N VAL A 507 6.88 4.01 11.45
CA VAL A 507 7.38 3.01 12.40
C VAL A 507 8.80 3.42 12.76
N CYS A 508 9.01 3.67 14.03
CA CYS A 508 10.23 4.26 14.57
C CYS A 508 10.92 3.27 15.50
N ARG A 509 12.23 3.42 15.66
CA ARG A 509 13.03 2.72 16.66
C ARG A 509 13.96 3.69 17.35
N GLN A 510 13.96 3.62 18.66
CA GLN A 510 14.96 4.21 19.54
C GLN A 510 15.86 3.09 20.07
N ARG A 511 17.18 3.27 19.96
CA ARG A 511 18.19 2.40 20.57
C ARG A 511 19.13 3.25 21.42
N ILE A 512 19.24 2.92 22.71
CA ILE A 512 20.04 3.68 23.69
C ILE A 512 21.19 2.82 24.20
N ARG A 513 22.40 3.33 24.17
CA ARG A 513 23.58 2.76 24.85
C ARG A 513 24.31 3.85 25.63
N GLU A 514 25.19 3.44 26.52
CA GLU A 514 25.98 4.35 27.36
C GLU A 514 26.76 5.38 26.53
N ASN A 515 27.36 4.93 25.42
CA ASN A 515 28.17 5.78 24.55
C ASN A 515 27.37 6.49 23.45
N GLY A 516 26.05 6.33 23.36
CA GLY A 516 25.23 7.07 22.38
C GLY A 516 23.84 6.49 22.13
N SER A 517 23.00 7.26 21.44
CA SER A 517 21.67 6.82 20.99
C SER A 517 21.58 6.88 19.46
N GLU A 518 20.81 5.97 18.87
CA GLU A 518 20.48 5.96 17.45
C GLU A 518 18.95 5.91 17.29
N TYR A 519 18.41 6.84 16.51
CA TYR A 519 17.00 6.94 16.20
C TYR A 519 16.80 6.65 14.71
N SER A 520 15.86 5.78 14.40
CA SER A 520 15.56 5.41 13.01
C SER A 520 14.06 5.32 12.79
N ALA A 521 13.63 5.55 11.55
CA ALA A 521 12.23 5.54 11.16
C ALA A 521 12.04 4.99 9.76
N PHE A 522 10.88 4.41 9.50
CA PHE A 522 10.52 3.92 8.16
C PHE A 522 10.37 5.11 7.21
N ALA A 523 9.80 6.21 7.72
CA ALA A 523 9.82 7.51 7.09
C ALA A 523 10.64 8.49 7.95
N PRO A 524 11.94 8.66 7.65
CA PRO A 524 12.78 9.65 8.33
C PRO A 524 12.16 11.05 8.22
N THR A 525 12.11 11.73 9.36
CA THR A 525 11.49 13.06 9.46
C THR A 525 12.43 14.17 9.01
N GLY A 526 13.74 13.93 9.04
CA GLY A 526 14.74 14.98 8.81
C GLY A 526 14.81 15.95 10.00
N THR A 527 14.31 15.55 11.17
CA THR A 527 14.36 16.32 12.42
C THR A 527 14.80 15.41 13.57
N ALA A 528 15.05 15.97 14.75
CA ALA A 528 15.35 15.17 15.94
C ALA A 528 14.12 14.47 16.54
N SER A 529 12.92 14.67 15.97
CA SER A 529 11.65 14.16 16.49
C SER A 529 11.05 13.12 15.55
N PHE A 530 10.44 12.07 16.11
CA PHE A 530 9.60 11.14 15.35
C PHE A 530 8.27 11.76 14.91
N HIS A 531 7.80 12.78 15.61
CA HIS A 531 6.42 13.28 15.53
C HIS A 531 6.24 14.39 14.50
N GLU A 532 6.52 14.08 13.23
CA GLU A 532 6.27 14.96 12.08
C GLU A 532 5.21 14.35 11.14
N PRO A 533 3.89 14.58 11.37
CA PRO A 533 2.82 13.91 10.62
C PRO A 533 2.89 14.10 9.09
N MET A 534 3.43 15.24 8.64
CA MET A 534 3.64 15.53 7.21
C MET A 534 4.77 14.71 6.57
N LYS A 535 5.58 14.02 7.39
CA LYS A 535 6.65 13.12 6.95
C LYS A 535 6.25 11.64 7.02
N PHE A 536 5.11 11.31 7.61
CA PHE A 536 4.62 9.93 7.68
C PHE A 536 4.42 9.33 6.27
N ALA A 537 4.74 8.06 6.11
CA ALA A 537 4.60 7.31 4.87
C ALA A 537 3.13 7.13 4.49
N HIS A 538 2.85 7.07 3.20
CA HIS A 538 1.53 6.65 2.73
C HIS A 538 1.26 5.19 3.12
N PHE A 539 0.12 4.95 3.75
CA PHE A 539 -0.34 3.64 4.17
C PHE A 539 -1.70 3.33 3.55
N TYR A 540 -1.76 2.37 2.62
CA TYR A 540 -3.00 2.09 1.88
C TYR A 540 -3.09 0.65 1.38
N ARG A 541 -4.33 0.22 1.11
CA ARG A 541 -4.64 -1.01 0.39
C ARG A 541 -4.85 -0.73 -1.09
N GLY A 542 -4.23 -1.53 -1.96
CA GLY A 542 -4.49 -1.47 -3.39
C GLY A 542 -3.36 -1.98 -4.26
N LEU A 543 -3.45 -1.65 -5.55
CA LEU A 543 -2.40 -1.86 -6.55
C LEU A 543 -1.30 -0.80 -6.41
N SER A 544 -0.26 -0.89 -7.25
CA SER A 544 0.89 0.01 -7.12
C SER A 544 0.47 1.40 -7.55
N HIS A 545 0.75 2.38 -6.70
CA HIS A 545 0.40 3.76 -6.95
C HIS A 545 1.53 4.69 -6.53
N GLN A 546 1.73 5.73 -7.33
CA GLN A 546 2.65 6.81 -7.05
C GLN A 546 1.81 8.03 -6.65
N PHE A 547 1.94 8.45 -5.39
CA PHE A 547 1.33 9.67 -4.92
C PHE A 547 2.11 10.89 -5.41
N PRO A 548 1.42 11.97 -5.82
CA PRO A 548 2.10 13.23 -6.12
C PRO A 548 2.75 13.78 -4.84
N ALA A 549 3.93 14.37 -4.99
CA ALA A 549 4.57 15.18 -3.97
C ALA A 549 4.43 16.65 -4.35
N ASP A 550 4.12 17.50 -3.37
CA ASP A 550 4.09 18.95 -3.57
C ASP A 550 5.53 19.47 -3.70
N GLU A 551 5.85 20.04 -4.87
CA GLU A 551 7.18 20.54 -5.21
C GLU A 551 7.62 21.72 -4.34
N SER A 552 6.68 22.42 -3.69
CA SER A 552 7.00 23.51 -2.76
C SER A 552 7.52 23.01 -1.41
N VAL A 553 7.37 21.72 -1.10
CA VAL A 553 7.89 21.12 0.13
C VAL A 553 9.35 20.75 -0.08
N THR A 554 10.23 21.37 0.71
CA THR A 554 11.66 21.08 0.77
C THR A 554 12.11 20.81 2.20
N ASP A 555 13.13 19.97 2.35
CA ASP A 555 13.78 19.68 3.62
C ASP A 555 15.20 19.15 3.38
N PHE A 556 15.95 18.94 4.47
CA PHE A 556 17.31 18.43 4.44
C PHE A 556 17.43 17.10 3.67
N LEU A 557 16.51 16.15 3.85
CA LEU A 557 16.60 14.83 3.22
C LEU A 557 16.36 14.91 1.71
N ILE A 558 15.46 15.79 1.27
CA ILE A 558 15.20 16.05 -0.16
C ILE A 558 16.44 16.65 -0.80
N ALA A 559 17.02 17.68 -0.17
CA ALA A 559 18.20 18.36 -0.68
C ALA A 559 19.46 17.48 -0.63
N GLU A 560 19.65 16.70 0.44
CA GLU A 560 20.75 15.71 0.56
C GLU A 560 20.67 14.69 -0.57
N LYS A 561 19.48 14.16 -0.84
CA LYS A 561 19.29 13.18 -1.92
C LYS A 561 19.67 13.77 -3.28
N ALA A 562 19.36 15.05 -3.52
CA ALA A 562 19.77 15.74 -4.74
C ALA A 562 21.29 15.94 -4.82
N ALA A 563 21.93 16.39 -3.73
CA ALA A 563 23.39 16.54 -3.64
C ALA A 563 24.13 15.20 -3.83
N ASN A 564 23.62 14.12 -3.23
CA ASN A 564 24.16 12.78 -3.35
C ASN A 564 24.06 12.23 -4.78
N GLN A 565 23.01 12.59 -5.53
CA GLN A 565 22.95 12.26 -6.96
C GLN A 565 24.05 12.94 -7.78
N LEU A 566 24.42 14.19 -7.44
CA LEU A 566 25.55 14.88 -8.07
C LEU A 566 26.87 14.17 -7.76
N LEU A 567 27.08 13.81 -6.48
CA LEU A 567 28.26 13.08 -6.03
C LEU A 567 28.40 11.72 -6.75
N ARG A 568 27.32 10.93 -6.83
CA ARG A 568 27.30 9.64 -7.56
C ARG A 568 27.58 9.79 -9.05
N LYS A 569 27.18 10.92 -9.65
CA LYS A 569 27.48 11.28 -11.05
C LYS A 569 28.88 11.88 -11.21
N ARG A 570 29.71 11.88 -10.16
CA ARG A 570 31.08 12.43 -10.11
C ARG A 570 31.15 13.93 -10.42
N LYS A 571 30.05 14.67 -10.20
CA LYS A 571 30.00 16.13 -10.32
C LYS A 571 30.44 16.77 -9.01
N TYR A 572 31.71 16.57 -8.64
CA TYR A 572 32.20 16.86 -7.29
C TYR A 572 32.08 18.34 -6.91
N GLN A 573 32.41 19.28 -7.79
CA GLN A 573 32.29 20.71 -7.49
C GLN A 573 30.83 21.11 -7.24
N ALA A 574 29.90 20.65 -8.08
CA ALA A 574 28.48 20.95 -7.92
C ALA A 574 27.89 20.28 -6.65
N ALA A 575 28.34 19.06 -6.34
CA ALA A 575 27.94 18.36 -5.12
C ALA A 575 28.50 19.07 -3.87
N GLU A 576 29.76 19.51 -3.88
CA GLU A 576 30.36 20.29 -2.79
C GLU A 576 29.53 21.55 -2.52
N VAL A 577 29.26 22.37 -3.54
CA VAL A 577 28.44 23.58 -3.40
C VAL A 577 27.08 23.28 -2.78
N ALA A 578 26.42 22.20 -3.23
CA ALA A 578 25.12 21.79 -2.67
C ALA A 578 25.22 21.36 -1.20
N TYR A 579 26.27 20.63 -0.82
CA TYR A 579 26.49 20.23 0.58
C TYR A 579 26.89 21.40 1.49
N ILE A 580 27.66 22.37 0.98
CA ILE A 580 27.94 23.60 1.74
C ILE A 580 26.66 24.38 1.99
N ALA A 581 25.84 24.58 0.96
CA ALA A 581 24.54 25.24 1.12
C ALA A 581 23.65 24.52 2.15
N LEU A 582 23.63 23.18 2.13
CA LEU A 582 22.95 22.37 3.14
C LEU A 582 23.49 22.59 4.55
N SER A 583 24.81 22.79 4.71
CA SER A 583 25.45 22.99 6.02
C SER A 583 25.26 24.38 6.62
N GLU A 584 24.86 25.35 5.77
CA GLU A 584 24.62 26.75 6.13
C GLU A 584 23.14 27.05 6.43
N ASP A 585 22.25 26.08 6.18
CA ASP A 585 20.84 26.19 6.53
C ASP A 585 20.68 26.35 8.06
N LYS A 586 19.86 27.32 8.48
CA LYS A 586 19.64 27.67 9.88
C LYS A 586 18.72 26.67 10.60
N ASN A 587 17.96 25.86 9.86
CA ASN A 587 16.94 24.97 10.39
C ASN A 587 17.39 23.50 10.46
N ILE A 588 18.70 23.24 10.36
CA ILE A 588 19.27 21.90 10.45
C ILE A 588 19.85 21.62 11.84
N THR A 589 19.93 20.33 12.16
CA THR A 589 20.54 19.82 13.38
C THR A 589 22.07 19.75 13.26
N GLN A 590 22.78 19.62 14.39
CA GLN A 590 24.24 19.50 14.40
C GLN A 590 24.74 18.25 13.62
N ILE A 591 24.00 17.15 13.69
CA ILE A 591 24.36 15.93 12.95
C ILE A 591 24.14 16.09 11.44
N GLN A 592 23.09 16.80 11.02
CA GLN A 592 22.86 17.14 9.62
C GLN A 592 23.94 18.05 9.07
N LYS A 593 24.30 19.10 9.82
CA LYS A 593 25.42 19.98 9.47
C LYS A 593 26.73 19.20 9.32
N SER A 594 27.03 18.33 10.29
CA SER A 594 28.23 17.48 10.27
C SER A 594 28.25 16.55 9.07
N THR A 595 27.11 15.92 8.75
CA THR A 595 26.97 15.01 7.61
C THR A 595 27.14 15.75 6.28
N ALA A 596 26.57 16.94 6.14
CA ALA A 596 26.73 17.76 4.94
C ALA A 596 28.19 18.17 4.75
N LEU A 597 28.88 18.63 5.81
CA LEU A 597 30.29 19.01 5.75
C LEU A 597 31.23 17.82 5.51
N GLU A 598 30.94 16.65 6.09
CA GLU A 598 31.65 15.40 5.79
C GLU A 598 31.59 15.08 4.28
N LYS A 599 30.41 15.20 3.69
CA LYS A 599 30.19 14.97 2.26
C LYS A 599 30.81 16.06 1.38
N ALA A 600 30.81 17.31 1.82
CA ALA A 600 31.54 18.39 1.14
C ALA A 600 33.06 18.12 1.14
N ALA A 601 33.61 17.68 2.28
CA ALA A 601 35.01 17.30 2.38
C ALA A 601 35.32 16.07 1.49
N GLU A 602 34.39 15.11 1.36
CA GLU A 602 34.51 14.00 0.40
C GLU A 602 34.62 14.49 -1.05
N CYS A 603 33.80 15.46 -1.45
CA CYS A 603 33.87 16.09 -2.77
C CYS A 603 35.22 16.81 -3.00
N ALA A 604 35.70 17.55 -2.02
CA ALA A 604 36.98 18.25 -2.07
C ALA A 604 38.15 17.25 -2.22
N ARG A 605 38.16 16.18 -1.41
CA ARG A 605 39.12 15.07 -1.53
C ARG A 605 39.07 14.40 -2.91
N ALA A 606 37.88 14.13 -3.43
CA ALA A 606 37.70 13.54 -4.76
C ALA A 606 38.22 14.45 -5.90
N SER A 607 38.24 15.76 -5.66
CA SER A 607 38.80 16.78 -6.55
C SER A 607 40.30 17.05 -6.30
N LYS A 608 40.92 16.34 -5.34
CA LYS A 608 42.30 16.52 -4.86
C LYS A 608 42.59 17.89 -4.24
N ASP A 609 41.55 18.58 -3.76
CA ASP A 609 41.70 19.83 -3.01
C ASP A 609 41.74 19.52 -1.49
N TYR A 610 42.93 19.12 -1.03
CA TYR A 610 43.13 18.67 0.35
C TYR A 610 43.15 19.80 1.38
N GLU A 611 43.54 21.01 0.96
CA GLU A 611 43.47 22.20 1.82
C GLU A 611 42.00 22.53 2.10
N ARG A 612 41.18 22.57 1.04
CA ARG A 612 39.74 22.76 1.17
C ARG A 612 39.10 21.67 2.03
N ALA A 613 39.45 20.40 1.80
CA ALA A 613 38.93 19.30 2.60
C ALA A 613 39.28 19.44 4.10
N SER A 614 40.45 19.99 4.43
CA SER A 614 40.90 20.22 5.81
C SER A 614 40.14 21.38 6.45
N GLN A 615 39.97 22.51 5.74
CA GLN A 615 39.15 23.64 6.19
C GLN A 615 37.71 23.19 6.48
N LEU A 616 37.13 22.34 5.63
CA LEU A 616 35.78 21.82 5.83
C LEU A 616 35.67 20.92 7.05
N ALA A 617 36.71 20.15 7.36
CA ALA A 617 36.74 19.29 8.54
C ALA A 617 36.72 20.09 9.86
N GLU A 618 37.34 21.27 9.88
CA GLU A 618 37.34 22.17 11.05
C GLU A 618 35.95 22.78 11.35
N LEU A 619 35.07 22.83 10.35
CA LEU A 619 33.72 23.35 10.49
C LEU A 619 32.72 22.32 11.03
N ILE A 620 33.13 21.04 11.15
CA ILE A 620 32.25 19.95 11.58
C ILE A 620 32.03 20.03 13.10
N PRO A 621 30.77 20.22 13.56
CA PRO A 621 30.49 20.37 14.99
C PRO A 621 30.51 19.05 15.76
N GLU A 622 30.15 17.93 15.15
CA GLU A 622 30.18 16.61 15.79
C GLU A 622 31.62 16.06 15.80
N LYS A 623 32.22 15.97 16.99
CA LYS A 623 33.65 15.68 17.16
C LYS A 623 34.07 14.34 16.56
N SER A 624 33.24 13.31 16.72
CA SER A 624 33.54 11.96 16.21
C SER A 624 33.54 11.94 14.67
N ILE A 625 32.62 12.67 14.03
CA ILE A 625 32.60 12.88 12.58
C ILE A 625 33.80 13.73 12.15
N ALA A 626 34.09 14.84 12.83
CA ALA A 626 35.22 15.71 12.51
C ALA A 626 36.56 14.96 12.49
N LYS A 627 36.85 14.20 13.56
CA LYS A 627 38.05 13.36 13.66
C LYS A 627 38.10 12.30 12.56
N THR A 628 36.96 11.67 12.23
CA THR A 628 36.89 10.71 11.12
C THR A 628 37.29 11.39 9.81
N VAL A 629 36.74 12.56 9.51
CA VAL A 629 37.04 13.31 8.28
C VAL A 629 38.50 13.78 8.24
N GLN A 630 39.06 14.21 9.36
CA GLN A 630 40.48 14.57 9.46
C GLN A 630 41.40 13.38 9.14
N MET A 631 41.08 12.18 9.66
CA MET A 631 41.80 10.97 9.30
C MET A 631 41.67 10.67 7.79
N GLU A 632 40.47 10.77 7.21
CA GLU A 632 40.26 10.56 5.76
C GLU A 632 41.06 11.54 4.89
N ASN A 633 41.16 12.80 5.32
CA ASN A 633 41.95 13.83 4.63
C ASN A 633 43.44 13.47 4.61
N LEU A 634 43.99 13.00 5.74
CA LEU A 634 45.39 12.57 5.83
C LEU A 634 45.64 11.28 5.02
N LEU A 635 44.73 10.32 5.09
CA LEU A 635 44.79 9.07 4.31
C LEU A 635 44.79 9.34 2.80
N SER A 636 44.02 10.32 2.34
CA SER A 636 43.96 10.68 0.91
C SER A 636 45.26 11.27 0.38
N GLN A 637 46.07 11.85 1.28
CA GLN A 637 47.43 12.32 1.03
C GLN A 637 48.50 11.25 1.31
N ARG A 638 48.09 10.03 1.67
CA ARG A 638 48.96 8.92 2.10
C ARG A 638 49.81 9.25 3.33
N ASN A 639 49.37 10.19 4.17
CA ASN A 639 50.07 10.58 5.39
C ASN A 639 49.63 9.68 6.57
N TYR A 640 49.99 8.40 6.50
CA TYR A 640 49.59 7.41 7.49
C TYR A 640 50.18 7.69 8.89
N GLN A 641 51.42 8.20 8.95
CA GLN A 641 52.09 8.49 10.22
C GLN A 641 51.34 9.59 10.99
N ALA A 642 50.94 10.67 10.33
CA ALA A 642 50.19 11.75 10.98
C ALA A 642 48.84 11.28 11.55
N VAL A 643 48.17 10.32 10.90
CA VAL A 643 46.95 9.72 11.46
C VAL A 643 47.22 9.05 12.79
N ILE A 644 48.32 8.28 12.89
CA ILE A 644 48.66 7.57 14.13
C ILE A 644 49.20 8.53 15.19
N ASP A 645 49.99 9.53 14.81
CA ASP A 645 50.50 10.53 15.76
C ASP A 645 49.37 11.32 16.42
N GLN A 646 48.31 11.62 15.66
CA GLN A 646 47.16 12.41 16.16
C GLN A 646 46.06 11.54 16.81
N TYR A 647 45.77 10.36 16.26
CA TYR A 647 44.58 9.56 16.63
C TYR A 647 44.91 8.12 17.06
N GLY A 648 46.19 7.73 17.08
CA GLY A 648 46.62 6.38 17.44
C GLY A 648 46.32 5.99 18.90
N THR A 649 46.21 6.99 19.78
CA THR A 649 45.86 6.83 21.21
C THR A 649 44.39 7.12 21.52
N GLU A 650 43.59 7.50 20.52
CA GLU A 650 42.17 7.79 20.70
C GLU A 650 41.40 6.54 21.14
N ASP A 651 40.62 6.65 22.23
CA ASP A 651 39.73 5.57 22.64
C ASP A 651 38.41 5.64 21.86
N LEU A 652 38.32 4.86 20.78
CA LEU A 652 37.14 4.78 19.93
C LEU A 652 35.93 4.11 20.62
N ALA A 653 36.11 3.46 21.78
CA ALA A 653 35.00 2.89 22.53
C ALA A 653 34.12 3.97 23.19
N GLN A 654 34.71 5.14 23.49
CA GLN A 654 33.99 6.31 24.03
C GLN A 654 33.23 7.09 22.96
N TRP A 655 33.43 6.78 21.68
CA TRP A 655 32.69 7.40 20.61
C TRP A 655 31.25 6.88 20.57
N PRO A 656 30.31 7.66 19.99
CA PRO A 656 29.02 7.14 19.61
C PRO A 656 29.17 5.86 18.81
N PHE A 657 28.51 4.78 19.25
CA PHE A 657 28.64 3.46 18.61
C PHE A 657 28.36 3.50 17.11
N TRP A 658 27.48 4.41 16.69
CA TRP A 658 27.12 4.62 15.29
C TRP A 658 28.22 5.26 14.44
N GLN A 659 29.24 5.87 15.06
CA GLN A 659 30.40 6.47 14.40
C GLN A 659 31.69 5.67 14.60
N THR A 660 31.79 4.89 15.68
CA THR A 660 32.98 4.09 16.01
C THR A 660 33.48 3.25 14.83
N GLY A 661 32.57 2.64 14.05
CA GLY A 661 32.95 1.84 12.89
C GLY A 661 33.71 2.62 11.81
N ALA A 662 33.26 3.84 11.51
CA ALA A 662 33.90 4.71 10.51
C ALA A 662 35.27 5.20 10.98
N GLY A 663 35.38 5.62 12.25
CA GLY A 663 36.66 6.03 12.85
C GLY A 663 37.68 4.88 12.88
N ALA A 664 37.24 3.69 13.29
CA ALA A 664 38.10 2.50 13.32
C ALA A 664 38.57 2.13 11.91
N TYR A 665 37.70 2.20 10.90
CA TYR A 665 38.10 1.92 9.52
C TYR A 665 39.12 2.91 8.95
N ALA A 666 39.00 4.21 9.29
CA ALA A 666 39.99 5.20 8.93
C ALA A 666 41.34 4.92 9.59
N ARG A 667 41.36 4.68 10.90
CA ARG A 667 42.61 4.42 11.63
C ARG A 667 43.26 3.09 11.23
N ALA A 668 42.47 2.05 10.97
CA ALA A 668 42.92 0.78 10.41
C ALA A 668 43.72 0.95 9.11
N ARG A 669 43.26 1.84 8.20
CA ARG A 669 43.97 2.14 6.94
C ARG A 669 45.35 2.72 7.16
N ALA A 670 45.51 3.57 8.17
CA ALA A 670 46.82 4.08 8.54
C ALA A 670 47.72 3.00 9.13
N TYR A 671 47.22 2.18 10.06
CA TYR A 671 47.98 1.06 10.62
C TYR A 671 48.42 0.06 9.56
N TYR A 672 47.53 -0.29 8.63
CA TYR A 672 47.84 -1.16 7.51
C TYR A 672 48.95 -0.57 6.62
N GLY A 673 48.85 0.71 6.28
CA GLY A 673 49.86 1.42 5.47
C GLY A 673 51.25 1.48 6.13
N LEU A 674 51.29 1.53 7.46
CA LEU A 674 52.52 1.48 8.27
C LEU A 674 52.97 0.05 8.63
N LYS A 675 52.31 -0.98 8.07
CA LYS A 675 52.59 -2.40 8.33
C LYS A 675 52.42 -2.82 9.79
N ASN A 676 51.61 -2.10 10.57
CA ASN A 676 51.24 -2.51 11.92
C ASN A 676 50.03 -3.45 11.88
N GLY A 677 50.28 -4.71 11.48
CA GLY A 677 49.22 -5.68 11.19
C GLY A 677 48.29 -5.96 12.37
N MET A 678 48.81 -6.05 13.60
CA MET A 678 48.01 -6.35 14.79
C MET A 678 47.02 -5.23 15.13
N LYS A 679 47.45 -3.97 15.07
CA LYS A 679 46.56 -2.83 15.34
C LYS A 679 45.55 -2.62 14.20
N ALA A 680 45.97 -2.83 12.95
CA ALA A 680 45.06 -2.81 11.81
C ALA A 680 43.97 -3.88 11.94
N GLU A 681 44.34 -5.10 12.36
CA GLU A 681 43.40 -6.21 12.59
C GLU A 681 42.34 -5.85 13.65
N ALA A 682 42.76 -5.28 14.77
CA ALA A 682 41.85 -4.89 15.86
C ALA A 682 40.82 -3.85 15.39
N ASP A 683 41.28 -2.77 14.76
CA ASP A 683 40.41 -1.69 14.27
C ASP A 683 39.50 -2.18 13.12
N LEU A 684 39.99 -3.05 12.22
CA LEU A 684 39.16 -3.60 11.13
C LEU A 684 38.04 -4.51 11.65
N ASN A 685 38.31 -5.36 12.64
CA ASN A 685 37.26 -6.19 13.26
C ASN A 685 36.21 -5.32 13.96
N GLN A 686 36.64 -4.24 14.63
CA GLN A 686 35.73 -3.26 15.23
C GLN A 686 34.89 -2.54 14.16
N ALA A 687 35.51 -2.11 13.05
CA ALA A 687 34.82 -1.51 11.92
C ALA A 687 33.79 -2.46 11.30
N LEU A 688 34.14 -3.73 11.11
CA LEU A 688 33.25 -4.75 10.53
C LEU A 688 32.00 -4.97 11.38
N LYS A 689 32.15 -4.98 12.72
CA LYS A 689 31.06 -5.17 13.67
C LYS A 689 30.07 -4.00 13.68
N LEU A 690 30.55 -2.77 13.45
CA LEU A 690 29.78 -1.53 13.61
C LEU A 690 29.48 -0.81 12.28
N THR A 691 29.67 -1.48 11.16
CA THR A 691 29.26 -0.99 9.85
C THR A 691 27.98 -1.68 9.44
N ALA A 692 27.00 -0.96 8.88
CA ALA A 692 25.78 -1.56 8.32
C ALA A 692 25.77 -1.63 6.79
N ASP A 693 26.43 -0.67 6.13
CA ASP A 693 26.47 -0.60 4.66
C ASP A 693 27.20 -1.83 4.08
N SER A 694 26.51 -2.55 3.20
CA SER A 694 27.02 -3.81 2.66
C SER A 694 28.25 -3.62 1.77
N ARG A 695 28.39 -2.48 1.08
CA ARG A 695 29.56 -2.20 0.24
C ARG A 695 30.76 -1.88 1.11
N LEU A 696 30.58 -1.05 2.13
CA LEU A 696 31.65 -0.74 3.08
C LEU A 696 32.08 -1.99 3.86
N LYS A 697 31.15 -2.86 4.26
CA LYS A 697 31.49 -4.18 4.84
C LYS A 697 32.38 -5.00 3.91
N ALA A 698 32.06 -5.05 2.62
CA ALA A 698 32.88 -5.75 1.64
C ALA A 698 34.29 -5.16 1.57
N SER A 699 34.43 -3.84 1.49
CA SER A 699 35.73 -3.17 1.49
C SER A 699 36.53 -3.40 2.79
N ILE A 700 35.86 -3.49 3.95
CA ILE A 700 36.50 -3.86 5.23
C ILE A 700 36.99 -5.31 5.20
N LEU A 701 36.18 -6.26 4.72
CA LEU A 701 36.56 -7.67 4.64
C LEU A 701 37.74 -7.91 3.69
N VAL A 702 37.75 -7.25 2.53
CA VAL A 702 38.90 -7.29 1.61
C VAL A 702 40.15 -6.75 2.29
N MET A 703 40.00 -5.68 3.06
CA MET A 703 41.14 -5.10 3.78
C MET A 703 41.63 -5.99 4.93
N LEU A 704 40.73 -6.69 5.63
CA LEU A 704 41.08 -7.74 6.60
C LEU A 704 41.90 -8.84 5.93
N GLY A 705 41.43 -9.35 4.79
CA GLY A 705 42.16 -10.35 4.00
C GLY A 705 43.56 -9.87 3.63
N ASN A 706 43.67 -8.66 3.04
CA ASN A 706 44.95 -8.08 2.66
C ASN A 706 45.88 -7.88 3.87
N ASN A 707 45.36 -7.45 5.02
CA ASN A 707 46.16 -7.28 6.24
C ASN A 707 46.71 -8.61 6.75
N ARG A 708 45.87 -9.65 6.76
CA ARG A 708 46.23 -10.99 7.20
C ARG A 708 47.27 -11.63 6.29
N GLU A 709 47.11 -11.46 4.98
CA GLU A 709 48.06 -11.96 3.97
C GLU A 709 49.39 -11.19 4.02
N MET A 710 49.35 -9.86 3.92
CA MET A 710 50.56 -9.05 3.67
C MET A 710 51.31 -8.64 4.93
N ASN A 711 50.60 -8.30 6.02
CA ASN A 711 51.22 -7.78 7.24
C ASN A 711 51.34 -8.85 8.35
N LEU A 712 50.39 -9.79 8.42
CA LEU A 712 50.41 -10.88 9.41
C LEU A 712 50.92 -12.21 8.86
N GLN A 713 51.07 -12.34 7.53
CA GLN A 713 51.56 -13.55 6.86
C GLN A 713 50.77 -14.82 7.25
N ASN A 714 49.45 -14.70 7.30
CA ASN A 714 48.53 -15.77 7.67
C ASN A 714 47.47 -16.00 6.58
N ASP A 715 47.88 -16.72 5.54
CA ASP A 715 47.08 -17.01 4.34
C ASP A 715 45.76 -17.72 4.67
N LYS A 716 45.74 -18.58 5.69
CA LYS A 716 44.53 -19.30 6.10
C LYS A 716 43.45 -18.31 6.55
N THR A 717 43.79 -17.42 7.48
CA THR A 717 42.84 -16.42 7.99
C THR A 717 42.52 -15.32 6.98
N ALA A 718 43.42 -15.07 6.01
CA ALA A 718 43.16 -14.19 4.89
C ALA A 718 42.07 -14.79 3.98
N LEU A 719 42.22 -16.07 3.61
CA LEU A 719 41.24 -16.80 2.82
C LEU A 719 39.86 -16.81 3.50
N ASP A 720 39.80 -17.03 4.81
CA ASP A 720 38.54 -16.98 5.56
C ASP A 720 37.82 -15.61 5.41
N ALA A 721 38.56 -14.50 5.43
CA ALA A 721 38.00 -13.16 5.26
C ALA A 721 37.49 -12.92 3.82
N TYR A 722 38.24 -13.33 2.81
CA TYR A 722 37.82 -13.23 1.40
C TYR A 722 36.58 -14.12 1.13
N GLN A 723 36.55 -15.33 1.67
CA GLN A 723 35.40 -16.23 1.57
C GLN A 723 34.16 -15.64 2.26
N GLN A 724 34.31 -15.03 3.43
CA GLN A 724 33.20 -14.36 4.11
C GLN A 724 32.59 -13.25 3.24
N ASN A 725 33.42 -12.48 2.54
CA ASN A 725 32.98 -11.44 1.61
C ASN A 725 32.19 -12.03 0.41
N LEU A 726 32.72 -13.11 -0.20
CA LEU A 726 32.07 -13.79 -1.31
C LEU A 726 30.72 -14.39 -0.91
N LEU A 727 30.67 -15.10 0.22
CA LEU A 727 29.47 -15.79 0.70
C LEU A 727 28.37 -14.82 1.15
N ALA A 728 28.74 -13.66 1.70
CA ALA A 728 27.78 -12.64 2.14
C ALA A 728 27.11 -11.87 0.98
N ALA A 729 27.66 -11.91 -0.24
CA ALA A 729 27.22 -11.05 -1.34
C ALA A 729 25.87 -11.46 -1.96
N GLY A 730 25.49 -12.75 -1.93
CA GLY A 730 24.28 -13.30 -2.58
C GLY A 730 24.28 -13.23 -4.11
N ARG A 731 24.69 -12.10 -4.71
CA ARG A 731 24.93 -11.85 -6.13
C ARG A 731 26.15 -10.94 -6.29
N ILE A 732 27.17 -11.39 -7.03
CA ILE A 732 28.43 -10.66 -7.23
C ILE A 732 28.18 -9.41 -8.09
N GLY A 733 28.57 -8.23 -7.62
CA GLY A 733 28.31 -6.94 -8.24
C GLY A 733 29.39 -5.87 -8.03
N SER A 734 30.48 -6.14 -7.31
CA SER A 734 31.62 -5.21 -7.18
C SER A 734 32.98 -5.91 -7.34
N ALA A 735 34.01 -5.16 -7.74
CA ALA A 735 35.38 -5.67 -7.88
C ALA A 735 35.93 -6.22 -6.55
N ASP A 736 35.53 -5.63 -5.44
CA ASP A 736 35.90 -6.07 -4.09
C ASP A 736 35.41 -7.50 -3.78
N GLN A 737 34.36 -8.00 -4.45
CA GLN A 737 33.82 -9.33 -4.23
C GLN A 737 34.52 -10.44 -5.05
N PHE A 738 35.49 -10.07 -5.90
CA PHE A 738 36.29 -11.00 -6.71
C PHE A 738 37.68 -11.29 -6.14
N ARG A 739 38.06 -10.63 -5.04
CA ARG A 739 39.24 -10.98 -4.23
C ARG A 739 38.82 -11.98 -3.17
#